data_AF-A0A2I0DQT3-F1
#
_entry.id   AF-A0A2I0DQT3-F1
#
_cell.length_a   1.000
_cell.length_b   1.000
_cell.length_c   1.000
_cell.angle_alpha   90.00
_cell.angle_beta   90.00
_cell.angle_gamma   90.00
#
_symmetry.space_group_name_H-M   'P 1'
#
loop_
_entity.id
_entity.type
_entity.pdbx_description
1 polymer ?
#
loop_
_entity_poly.entity_id
_entity_poly.type
_entity_poly.pdbx_seq_one_letter_code
_entity_poly.pdbx_strand_id
1 'polypeptide(L)'
;MSKKIRKYNVLAAIVAAVILVGCNDGNDGAPGEDGPPSSGNTVSTAASLTVTMSQPTFEADKLTFTFTAEDQNGRALVGITDVRTTLAKLIPDEDGYTTDWSSYLRKATDIDSAQYPGVSNVSLPTADKGELIDKMDGSYQYTFAADVLSTTDPISGEAIAWQEALTHRIGLEVRKSDNYPVANTTFDWVPAGGDISESRQIVAIESCNSCHTELAFHGGNRIDTDNCVTCHNPDANDPISGESLDLKVMAHKIHQGIDLPTLAEVGNKYSLFTRNGDKETIFAENDGLWVLNNKGTIDGINYPQDIRNCTGCHADDADLVSNPDLQGVITSEGGNWKSIPTVATCSSCHDNIAFNEAMLTAKPNSEKHIMFPAENDTCLSCHGEGAGMSVENVHTLAALGKKAAGIDYGVKFEVTHLTASSATAYDVHVRVTKDGNGISLADEFLQYKNSVRLLLNWDNGAGFETHVAKNTPNSFELDKNPLCQAGATTGDIICQWDTALDSNINQGEALTSGDILTTFISSGVCVDSRNELVNCEDNRALEKISTPSTVINNFFDAATLTYNPDFEVKFGANFNKCDSCHEQVIQHDSRRSDDPSQCKACHNSNRFTRSPADSPRTGGSSDLKFEVHKIHSNFRFVNAENDFDMVGRNEFYSAPISDCAQCHDDNQIDLPLTQNSRASITRAPTTSLSDGNNLVRDGAVYTSPIALVCTSCHLSVGPGLIGSDGKVVLDADGNTLLTRDLSSNGPGYDNGEFPQVPVTITAAEQSMLNHMILSGGAVFGATSAAQATGTESCSTCHSIGSASGVDKVHGQIH
;
A
#
# COMPACT_ATOMS: atom_id res chain seq x y z
N MET A 1 30.39 3.58 -23.02
CA MET A 1 31.78 3.05 -23.13
C MET A 1 31.88 1.79 -22.27
N SER A 2 32.08 0.64 -22.91
CA SER A 2 32.13 -0.70 -22.29
C SER A 2 33.35 -0.85 -21.36
N LYS A 3 33.15 -1.39 -20.15
CA LYS A 3 34.25 -1.95 -19.33
C LYS A 3 33.91 -3.37 -18.88
N LYS A 4 34.54 -4.33 -19.58
CA LYS A 4 34.68 -5.73 -19.18
C LYS A 4 35.67 -5.84 -18.01
N ILE A 5 35.33 -6.62 -16.99
CA ILE A 5 36.28 -7.06 -15.94
C ILE A 5 36.69 -8.51 -16.23
N ARG A 6 38.00 -8.76 -16.22
CA ARG A 6 38.65 -10.06 -16.44
C ARG A 6 38.88 -10.79 -15.11
N LYS A 7 38.58 -12.09 -15.11
CA LYS A 7 38.95 -13.10 -14.10
C LYS A 7 40.47 -13.31 -14.04
N TYR A 8 41.02 -13.57 -12.86
CA TYR A 8 42.32 -14.22 -12.68
C TYR A 8 42.18 -15.48 -11.83
N ASN A 9 42.78 -16.56 -12.35
CA ASN A 9 42.85 -17.89 -11.77
C ASN A 9 44.06 -18.04 -10.84
N VAL A 10 43.84 -18.93 -9.88
CA VAL A 10 44.72 -19.60 -8.91
C VAL A 10 45.95 -20.25 -9.57
N LEU A 11 47.09 -20.27 -8.85
CA LEU A 11 48.21 -21.18 -9.13
C LEU A 11 48.68 -21.94 -7.88
N ALA A 12 48.95 -23.22 -8.14
CA ALA A 12 49.27 -24.37 -7.28
C ALA A 12 50.57 -24.34 -6.47
N ALA A 13 50.69 -25.29 -5.53
CA ALA A 13 51.90 -26.08 -5.31
C ALA A 13 51.59 -27.49 -4.76
N ILE A 14 52.24 -28.51 -5.35
CA ILE A 14 52.11 -29.96 -5.11
C ILE A 14 53.43 -30.48 -4.48
N VAL A 15 53.35 -31.61 -3.76
CA VAL A 15 54.24 -32.81 -3.80
C VAL A 15 54.79 -33.21 -2.42
N ALA A 16 54.41 -34.41 -1.95
CA ALA A 16 55.33 -35.53 -1.70
C ALA A 16 54.59 -36.80 -1.27
N ALA A 17 54.73 -37.87 -2.06
CA ALA A 17 54.35 -39.25 -1.72
C ALA A 17 55.63 -40.09 -1.54
N VAL A 18 55.65 -40.97 -0.55
CA VAL A 18 56.67 -42.01 -0.36
C VAL A 18 55.97 -43.38 -0.26
N ILE A 19 56.58 -44.33 -0.96
CA ILE A 19 56.18 -45.71 -1.22
C ILE A 19 56.51 -46.62 -0.01
N LEU A 20 55.61 -47.56 0.31
CA LEU A 20 55.94 -48.82 0.99
C LEU A 20 55.13 -49.96 0.37
N VAL A 21 55.82 -50.99 -0.11
CA VAL A 21 55.26 -52.22 -0.66
C VAL A 21 55.51 -53.37 0.31
N GLY A 22 54.46 -54.16 0.58
CA GLY A 22 54.57 -55.60 0.81
C GLY A 22 54.10 -56.10 2.16
N CYS A 23 52.89 -56.68 2.22
CA CYS A 23 52.68 -58.14 2.38
C CYS A 23 51.23 -58.48 2.03
N ASN A 24 51.07 -59.59 1.32
CA ASN A 24 49.85 -60.18 0.80
C ASN A 24 49.58 -61.47 1.56
N ASP A 25 48.46 -61.55 2.28
CA ASP A 25 47.78 -62.80 2.57
C ASP A 25 46.30 -62.58 2.99
N GLY A 26 45.38 -63.21 2.25
CA GLY A 26 44.11 -63.66 2.81
C GLY A 26 42.84 -63.02 2.25
N ASN A 27 42.32 -63.62 1.17
CA ASN A 27 40.93 -63.61 0.69
C ASN A 27 40.09 -62.34 0.94
N ASP A 28 39.89 -61.56 -0.11
CA ASP A 28 38.84 -60.54 -0.17
C ASP A 28 37.46 -61.21 0.03
N GLY A 29 36.75 -60.82 1.09
CA GLY A 29 35.33 -61.14 1.24
C GLY A 29 34.54 -60.50 0.10
N ALA A 30 33.40 -61.10 -0.26
CA ALA A 30 32.47 -60.49 -1.22
C ALA A 30 32.19 -59.03 -0.82
N PRO A 31 32.03 -58.09 -1.78
CA PRO A 31 31.61 -56.73 -1.46
C PRO A 31 30.38 -56.80 -0.56
N GLY A 32 30.45 -56.16 0.61
CA GLY A 32 29.24 -55.95 1.42
C GLY A 32 28.23 -55.19 0.57
N GLU A 33 26.95 -55.54 0.68
CA GLU A 33 25.92 -54.76 0.01
C GLU A 33 26.05 -53.29 0.39
N ASP A 34 25.85 -52.41 -0.61
CA ASP A 34 25.84 -50.97 -0.40
C ASP A 34 24.92 -50.67 0.79
N GLY A 35 25.47 -50.02 1.82
CA GLY A 35 24.65 -49.54 2.92
C GLY A 35 23.57 -48.60 2.39
N PRO A 36 22.35 -48.59 2.97
CA PRO A 36 21.31 -47.65 2.57
C PRO A 36 21.82 -46.20 2.68
N PRO A 37 21.33 -45.26 1.83
CA PRO A 37 21.78 -43.87 1.84
C PRO A 37 21.64 -43.28 3.25
N SER A 38 22.62 -42.46 3.65
CA SER A 38 22.66 -41.86 4.98
C SER A 38 21.38 -41.06 5.28
N SER A 39 20.65 -41.47 6.31
CA SER A 39 19.47 -40.79 6.89
C SER A 39 19.82 -39.50 7.65
N GLY A 40 20.80 -38.73 7.17
CA GLY A 40 21.44 -37.65 7.93
C GLY A 40 20.97 -36.24 7.61
N ASN A 41 20.08 -36.04 6.64
CA ASN A 41 19.78 -34.71 6.10
C ASN A 41 18.27 -34.39 5.96
N THR A 42 17.40 -35.14 6.63
CA THR A 42 15.96 -34.84 6.68
C THR A 42 15.60 -34.00 7.91
N VAL A 43 14.59 -33.14 7.77
CA VAL A 43 14.01 -32.33 8.83
C VAL A 43 12.50 -32.48 8.83
N SER A 44 11.86 -32.20 9.96
CA SER A 44 10.39 -32.23 10.10
C SER A 44 9.78 -30.86 10.38
N THR A 45 10.61 -29.82 10.40
CA THR A 45 10.21 -28.43 10.64
C THR A 45 10.96 -27.50 9.71
N ALA A 46 10.30 -26.45 9.22
CA ALA A 46 10.88 -25.48 8.31
C ALA A 46 10.36 -24.07 8.61
N ALA A 47 11.22 -23.05 8.45
CA ALA A 47 10.82 -21.65 8.55
C ALA A 47 10.36 -21.08 7.20
N SER A 48 10.94 -21.59 6.12
CA SER A 48 10.47 -21.40 4.74
C SER A 48 10.49 -22.75 4.02
N LEU A 49 9.67 -22.88 2.98
CA LEU A 49 9.47 -24.14 2.27
C LEU A 49 9.66 -23.93 0.77
N THR A 50 10.56 -24.70 0.16
CA THR A 50 10.72 -24.78 -1.29
C THR A 50 10.18 -26.11 -1.78
N VAL A 51 9.29 -26.08 -2.77
CA VAL A 51 8.69 -27.29 -3.37
C VAL A 51 9.02 -27.33 -4.85
N THR A 52 9.36 -28.50 -5.37
CA THR A 52 9.61 -28.69 -6.80
C THR A 52 8.91 -29.95 -7.30
N MET A 53 8.12 -29.80 -8.36
CA MET A 53 7.34 -30.89 -8.93
C MET A 53 8.05 -31.55 -10.12
N SER A 54 7.83 -32.86 -10.27
CA SER A 54 8.17 -33.61 -11.47
C SER A 54 7.03 -33.53 -12.49
N GLN A 55 7.34 -33.86 -13.75
CA GLN A 55 6.32 -34.07 -14.76
C GLN A 55 5.33 -35.18 -14.32
N PRO A 56 4.01 -34.95 -14.47
CA PRO A 56 3.01 -35.94 -14.13
C PRO A 56 2.91 -37.05 -15.18
N THR A 57 2.46 -38.23 -14.74
CA THR A 57 2.24 -39.43 -15.56
C THR A 57 0.94 -40.12 -15.14
N PHE A 58 0.42 -41.02 -15.97
CA PHE A 58 -0.72 -41.85 -15.59
C PHE A 58 -0.22 -43.19 -15.02
N GLU A 59 -0.54 -43.45 -13.75
CA GLU A 59 -0.31 -44.72 -13.07
C GLU A 59 -1.65 -45.35 -12.71
N ALA A 60 -1.93 -46.57 -13.21
CA ALA A 60 -3.23 -47.25 -13.03
C ALA A 60 -4.44 -46.34 -13.36
N ASP A 61 -4.36 -45.68 -14.52
CA ASP A 61 -5.36 -44.72 -15.04
C ASP A 61 -5.60 -43.47 -14.19
N LYS A 62 -4.72 -43.18 -13.23
CA LYS A 62 -4.76 -41.96 -12.41
C LYS A 62 -3.55 -41.08 -12.66
N LEU A 63 -3.80 -39.78 -12.78
CA LEU A 63 -2.73 -38.79 -12.87
C LEU A 63 -1.95 -38.78 -11.55
N THR A 64 -0.63 -38.97 -11.66
CA THR A 64 0.29 -39.12 -10.54
C THR A 64 1.58 -38.34 -10.83
N PHE A 65 2.12 -37.67 -9.83
CA PHE A 65 3.42 -37.00 -9.93
C PHE A 65 4.18 -37.11 -8.61
N THR A 66 5.46 -36.75 -8.65
CA THR A 66 6.28 -36.63 -7.46
C THR A 66 6.68 -35.19 -7.23
N PHE A 67 6.97 -34.83 -5.98
CA PHE A 67 7.57 -33.54 -5.67
C PHE A 67 8.59 -33.70 -4.55
N THR A 68 9.55 -32.79 -4.50
CA THR A 68 10.50 -32.65 -3.39
C THR A 68 10.14 -31.43 -2.56
N ALA A 69 10.40 -31.50 -1.26
CA ALA A 69 10.22 -30.40 -0.32
C ALA A 69 11.52 -30.17 0.46
N GLU A 70 11.96 -28.92 0.53
CA GLU A 70 13.20 -28.53 1.21
C GLU A 70 12.97 -27.35 2.15
N ASP A 71 13.70 -27.33 3.27
CA ASP A 71 13.72 -26.19 4.20
C ASP A 71 14.59 -25.03 3.69
N GLN A 72 14.65 -23.94 4.46
CA GLN A 72 15.46 -22.76 4.15
C GLN A 72 16.98 -23.02 3.97
N ASN A 73 17.47 -24.22 4.30
CA ASN A 73 18.87 -24.62 4.17
C ASN A 73 19.09 -25.72 3.11
N GLY A 74 18.07 -26.05 2.31
CA GLY A 74 18.13 -27.12 1.32
C GLY A 74 18.12 -28.52 1.93
N ARG A 75 17.60 -28.68 3.15
CA ARG A 75 17.44 -30.00 3.80
C ARG A 75 16.08 -30.57 3.46
N ALA A 76 16.04 -31.86 3.15
CA ALA A 76 14.83 -32.58 2.80
C ALA A 76 13.77 -32.51 3.92
N LEU A 77 12.61 -31.91 3.65
CA LEU A 77 11.50 -31.82 4.61
C LEU A 77 10.59 -33.04 4.48
N VAL A 78 10.42 -33.77 5.59
CA VAL A 78 9.47 -34.89 5.74
C VAL A 78 8.28 -34.49 6.61
N GLY A 79 7.19 -35.24 6.53
CA GLY A 79 6.02 -35.07 7.39
C GLY A 79 4.95 -34.10 6.86
N ILE A 80 4.95 -33.77 5.58
CA ILE A 80 3.84 -33.02 4.96
C ILE A 80 2.59 -33.90 4.87
N THR A 81 1.47 -33.44 5.44
CA THR A 81 0.23 -34.25 5.52
C THR A 81 -0.99 -33.69 4.77
N ASP A 82 -1.01 -32.41 4.39
CA ASP A 82 -2.16 -31.80 3.69
C ASP A 82 -1.67 -31.02 2.46
N VAL A 83 -1.89 -31.63 1.30
CA VAL A 83 -1.61 -31.09 -0.03
C VAL A 83 -2.90 -31.11 -0.82
N ARG A 84 -3.18 -30.03 -1.55
CA ARG A 84 -4.24 -30.01 -2.57
C ARG A 84 -3.65 -29.64 -3.92
N THR A 85 -4.28 -30.14 -4.96
CA THR A 85 -3.84 -29.89 -6.33
C THR A 85 -4.97 -29.39 -7.21
N THR A 86 -4.65 -28.47 -8.10
CA THR A 86 -5.53 -28.02 -9.16
C THR A 86 -5.05 -28.59 -10.49
N LEU A 87 -5.91 -28.58 -11.51
CA LEU A 87 -5.55 -29.01 -12.85
C LEU A 87 -6.34 -28.21 -13.88
N ALA A 88 -5.63 -27.52 -14.77
CA ALA A 88 -6.21 -26.71 -15.83
C ALA A 88 -5.51 -26.95 -17.17
N LYS A 89 -6.22 -26.68 -18.27
CA LYS A 89 -5.65 -26.57 -19.62
C LYS A 89 -5.69 -25.13 -20.10
N LEU A 90 -4.71 -24.74 -20.90
CA LEU A 90 -4.67 -23.45 -21.56
C LEU A 90 -5.36 -23.58 -22.92
N ILE A 91 -6.48 -22.88 -23.10
CA ILE A 91 -7.29 -22.96 -24.32
C ILE A 91 -7.13 -21.65 -25.09
N PRO A 92 -6.81 -21.67 -26.39
CA PRO A 92 -6.94 -20.49 -27.24
C PRO A 92 -8.42 -20.13 -27.40
N ASP A 93 -8.75 -18.84 -27.48
CA ASP A 93 -10.08 -18.41 -27.87
C ASP A 93 -10.38 -18.79 -29.34
N GLU A 94 -11.63 -18.59 -29.78
CA GLU A 94 -12.11 -19.07 -31.09
C GLU A 94 -11.28 -18.52 -32.27
N ASP A 95 -10.75 -17.31 -32.13
CA ASP A 95 -9.98 -16.61 -33.16
C ASP A 95 -8.44 -16.74 -32.95
N GLY A 96 -8.00 -17.38 -31.86
CA GLY A 96 -6.60 -17.53 -31.49
C GLY A 96 -5.91 -16.22 -31.08
N TYR A 97 -6.69 -15.22 -30.67
CA TYR A 97 -6.23 -13.90 -30.25
C TYR A 97 -5.70 -13.87 -28.81
N THR A 98 -6.32 -14.64 -27.90
CA THR A 98 -5.84 -14.83 -26.53
C THR A 98 -5.94 -16.29 -26.12
N THR A 99 -5.24 -16.65 -25.05
CA THR A 99 -5.41 -17.91 -24.34
C THR A 99 -6.05 -17.68 -22.97
N ASP A 100 -6.81 -18.64 -22.46
CA ASP A 100 -7.33 -18.61 -21.10
C ASP A 100 -7.24 -19.99 -20.44
N TRP A 101 -6.96 -19.99 -19.14
CA TRP A 101 -6.98 -21.22 -18.35
C TRP A 101 -8.42 -21.71 -18.15
N SER A 102 -8.61 -23.02 -18.22
CA SER A 102 -9.87 -23.69 -17.93
C SER A 102 -9.64 -24.91 -17.04
N SER A 103 -10.24 -24.89 -15.86
CA SER A 103 -10.11 -25.95 -14.87
C SER A 103 -10.86 -27.23 -15.26
N TYR A 104 -10.22 -28.38 -15.05
CA TYR A 104 -10.84 -29.71 -15.13
C TYR A 104 -11.67 -30.02 -13.89
N LEU A 105 -11.23 -29.53 -12.74
CA LEU A 105 -11.79 -29.87 -11.45
C LEU A 105 -12.83 -28.82 -11.08
N ARG A 106 -14.10 -29.23 -11.04
CA ARG A 106 -15.21 -28.32 -10.73
C ARG A 106 -16.12 -28.88 -9.66
N LYS A 107 -16.78 -27.99 -8.92
CA LYS A 107 -17.79 -28.36 -7.94
C LYS A 107 -18.92 -27.31 -7.94
N ALA A 108 -20.14 -27.80 -7.81
CA ALA A 108 -21.32 -26.95 -7.70
C ALA A 108 -21.27 -26.09 -6.43
N THR A 109 -21.76 -24.86 -6.52
CA THR A 109 -22.15 -24.08 -5.33
C THR A 109 -23.38 -24.72 -4.66
N ASP A 110 -23.58 -24.38 -3.39
CA ASP A 110 -24.79 -24.76 -2.63
C ASP A 110 -25.41 -23.49 -2.05
N ILE A 111 -26.05 -22.70 -2.91
CA ILE A 111 -26.65 -21.42 -2.56
C ILE A 111 -27.97 -21.65 -1.82
N ASP A 112 -28.12 -21.04 -0.66
CA ASP A 112 -29.38 -21.07 0.08
C ASP A 112 -30.45 -20.25 -0.66
N SER A 113 -31.35 -20.96 -1.35
CA SER A 113 -32.48 -20.37 -2.06
C SER A 113 -33.46 -19.59 -1.16
N ALA A 114 -33.45 -19.81 0.16
CA ALA A 114 -34.24 -19.03 1.09
C ALA A 114 -33.61 -17.64 1.33
N GLN A 115 -32.28 -17.57 1.37
CA GLN A 115 -31.52 -16.32 1.51
C GLN A 115 -31.42 -15.57 0.18
N TYR A 116 -31.24 -16.28 -0.93
CA TYR A 116 -31.08 -15.72 -2.27
C TYR A 116 -32.11 -16.29 -3.26
N PRO A 117 -33.38 -15.83 -3.21
CA PRO A 117 -34.42 -16.32 -4.10
C PRO A 117 -34.09 -16.04 -5.57
N GLY A 118 -34.17 -17.08 -6.41
CA GLY A 118 -33.94 -16.96 -7.86
C GLY A 118 -32.48 -17.05 -8.30
N VAL A 119 -31.54 -17.14 -7.37
CA VAL A 119 -30.13 -17.42 -7.67
C VAL A 119 -29.95 -18.93 -7.87
N SER A 120 -29.37 -19.32 -9.00
CA SER A 120 -29.10 -20.73 -9.32
C SER A 120 -27.69 -21.13 -8.89
N ASN A 121 -27.50 -22.41 -8.57
CA ASN A 121 -26.16 -22.94 -8.35
C ASN A 121 -25.35 -22.89 -9.64
N VAL A 122 -24.06 -22.60 -9.51
CA VAL A 122 -23.10 -22.52 -10.61
C VAL A 122 -21.94 -23.47 -10.39
N SER A 123 -21.24 -23.80 -11.47
CA SER A 123 -20.06 -24.64 -11.47
C SER A 123 -18.83 -23.77 -11.28
N LEU A 124 -18.09 -23.99 -10.19
CA LEU A 124 -16.86 -23.26 -9.91
C LEU A 124 -15.65 -24.20 -9.87
N PRO A 125 -14.50 -23.76 -10.41
CA PRO A 125 -13.22 -24.46 -10.24
C PRO A 125 -12.90 -24.81 -8.78
N THR A 126 -12.21 -25.92 -8.58
CA THR A 126 -11.85 -26.43 -7.26
C THR A 126 -10.52 -27.17 -7.29
N ALA A 127 -9.98 -27.48 -6.11
CA ALA A 127 -8.83 -28.37 -5.96
C ALA A 127 -9.26 -29.79 -5.61
N ASP A 128 -8.44 -30.77 -5.99
CA ASP A 128 -8.52 -32.17 -5.63
C ASP A 128 -7.92 -32.40 -4.23
N LYS A 129 -8.37 -33.48 -3.58
CA LYS A 129 -7.72 -34.04 -2.39
C LYS A 129 -7.42 -35.52 -2.65
N GLY A 130 -6.25 -35.72 -3.24
CA GLY A 130 -5.74 -37.02 -3.65
C GLY A 130 -5.08 -37.80 -2.51
N GLU A 131 -4.44 -38.89 -2.90
CA GLU A 131 -3.58 -39.69 -2.03
C GLU A 131 -2.17 -39.10 -2.03
N LEU A 132 -1.63 -38.86 -0.83
CA LEU A 132 -0.28 -38.35 -0.62
C LEU A 132 0.54 -39.40 0.12
N ILE A 133 1.70 -39.75 -0.44
CA ILE A 133 2.66 -40.67 0.15
C ILE A 133 3.97 -39.94 0.38
N ASP A 134 4.36 -39.77 1.64
CA ASP A 134 5.69 -39.34 2.04
C ASP A 134 6.68 -40.50 1.94
N LYS A 135 7.73 -40.36 1.14
CA LYS A 135 8.78 -41.40 1.01
C LYS A 135 9.82 -41.33 2.12
N MET A 136 9.67 -40.40 3.06
CA MET A 136 10.50 -40.18 4.23
C MET A 136 11.94 -39.76 3.91
N ASP A 137 12.17 -39.24 2.71
CA ASP A 137 13.47 -38.76 2.21
C ASP A 137 13.42 -37.32 1.67
N GLY A 138 12.31 -36.61 1.90
CA GLY A 138 12.02 -35.28 1.33
C GLY A 138 11.26 -35.31 0.01
N SER A 139 11.08 -36.50 -0.59
CA SER A 139 10.24 -36.68 -1.77
C SER A 139 8.89 -37.28 -1.41
N TYR A 140 7.89 -36.91 -2.21
CA TYR A 140 6.50 -37.28 -2.04
C TYR A 140 5.93 -37.78 -3.36
N GLN A 141 4.94 -38.66 -3.30
CA GLN A 141 4.10 -39.02 -4.43
C GLN A 141 2.68 -38.52 -4.17
N TYR A 142 2.08 -37.87 -5.16
CA TYR A 142 0.68 -37.46 -5.13
C TYR A 142 -0.07 -38.11 -6.28
N THR A 143 -1.18 -38.77 -5.96
CA THR A 143 -2.08 -39.39 -6.95
C THR A 143 -3.46 -38.77 -6.83
N PHE A 144 -3.99 -38.26 -7.95
CA PHE A 144 -5.29 -37.60 -7.97
C PHE A 144 -6.42 -38.56 -7.53
N ALA A 145 -7.36 -38.04 -6.75
CA ALA A 145 -8.59 -38.76 -6.43
C ALA A 145 -9.54 -38.75 -7.62
N ALA A 146 -9.68 -37.60 -8.29
CA ALA A 146 -10.48 -37.43 -9.50
C ALA A 146 -9.95 -38.24 -10.71
N ASP A 147 -10.87 -38.77 -11.51
CA ASP A 147 -10.57 -39.27 -12.85
C ASP A 147 -10.60 -38.10 -13.84
N VAL A 148 -9.41 -37.58 -14.13
CA VAL A 148 -9.22 -36.36 -14.93
C VAL A 148 -9.51 -36.57 -16.42
N LEU A 149 -9.61 -37.82 -16.88
CA LEU A 149 -9.93 -38.15 -18.28
C LEU A 149 -11.45 -38.16 -18.54
N SER A 150 -12.26 -38.25 -17.49
CA SER A 150 -13.72 -38.33 -17.57
C SER A 150 -14.44 -37.27 -16.73
N THR A 151 -13.83 -36.11 -16.48
CA THR A 151 -14.45 -35.02 -15.73
C THR A 151 -15.68 -34.47 -16.44
N THR A 152 -16.70 -34.09 -15.65
CA THR A 152 -17.93 -33.45 -16.14
C THR A 152 -18.21 -32.20 -15.34
N ASP A 153 -18.87 -31.23 -15.96
CA ASP A 153 -19.43 -30.09 -15.25
C ASP A 153 -20.56 -30.56 -14.31
N PRO A 154 -20.50 -30.24 -13.00
CA PRO A 154 -21.46 -30.71 -12.02
C PRO A 154 -22.86 -30.08 -12.13
N ILE A 155 -23.02 -28.99 -12.89
CA ILE A 155 -24.30 -28.32 -13.12
C ILE A 155 -24.91 -28.76 -14.46
N SER A 156 -24.16 -28.67 -15.56
CA SER A 156 -24.67 -29.00 -16.90
C SER A 156 -24.61 -30.50 -17.22
N GLY A 157 -23.71 -31.24 -16.56
CA GLY A 157 -23.41 -32.65 -16.88
C GLY A 157 -22.57 -32.83 -18.14
N GLU A 158 -22.15 -31.74 -18.80
CA GLU A 158 -21.31 -31.80 -20.01
C GLU A 158 -19.90 -32.29 -19.69
N ALA A 159 -19.29 -33.05 -20.60
CA ALA A 159 -17.94 -33.54 -20.44
C ALA A 159 -16.91 -32.41 -20.58
N ILE A 160 -16.01 -32.30 -19.61
CA ILE A 160 -14.84 -31.42 -19.70
C ILE A 160 -13.73 -32.25 -20.34
N ALA A 161 -13.62 -32.15 -21.67
CA ALA A 161 -12.76 -33.03 -22.45
C ALA A 161 -11.26 -32.86 -22.13
N TRP A 162 -10.57 -33.97 -21.94
CA TRP A 162 -9.10 -34.04 -21.94
C TRP A 162 -8.56 -33.71 -23.34
N GLN A 163 -7.64 -32.75 -23.44
CA GLN A 163 -7.10 -32.29 -24.72
C GLN A 163 -5.57 -32.34 -24.69
N GLU A 164 -5.02 -33.53 -24.86
CA GLU A 164 -3.60 -33.83 -24.65
C GLU A 164 -2.60 -32.97 -25.45
N ALA A 165 -3.03 -32.33 -26.53
CA ALA A 165 -2.19 -31.45 -27.34
C ALA A 165 -2.03 -30.03 -26.75
N LEU A 166 -2.86 -29.63 -25.79
CA LEU A 166 -2.80 -28.32 -25.14
C LEU A 166 -1.83 -28.32 -23.96
N THR A 167 -1.28 -27.15 -23.64
CA THR A 167 -0.56 -26.93 -22.39
C THR A 167 -1.50 -27.16 -21.20
N HIS A 168 -1.05 -27.96 -20.25
CA HIS A 168 -1.71 -28.22 -18.97
C HIS A 168 -0.87 -27.65 -17.84
N ARG A 169 -1.54 -27.22 -16.77
CA ARG A 169 -0.93 -26.78 -15.51
C ARG A 169 -1.50 -27.57 -14.34
N ILE A 170 -0.63 -28.12 -13.52
CA ILE A 170 -0.99 -28.53 -12.15
C ILE A 170 -0.54 -27.41 -11.22
N GLY A 171 -1.43 -26.92 -10.37
CA GLY A 171 -1.06 -26.15 -9.19
C GLY A 171 -1.04 -27.05 -7.97
N LEU A 172 -0.04 -26.90 -7.11
CA LEU A 172 0.10 -27.60 -5.84
C LEU A 172 0.09 -26.57 -4.70
N GLU A 173 -0.77 -26.78 -3.70
CA GLU A 173 -0.76 -26.05 -2.43
C GLU A 173 -0.39 -27.00 -1.28
N VAL A 174 0.75 -26.75 -0.63
CA VAL A 174 1.04 -27.29 0.70
C VAL A 174 0.37 -26.38 1.71
N ARG A 175 -0.53 -26.93 2.52
CA ARG A 175 -1.28 -26.16 3.51
C ARG A 175 -0.48 -25.95 4.79
N LYS A 176 -0.70 -24.80 5.44
CA LYS A 176 0.00 -24.42 6.67
C LYS A 176 -0.12 -25.49 7.75
N SER A 177 0.97 -25.74 8.48
CA SER A 177 0.96 -26.53 9.72
C SER A 177 1.73 -25.81 10.83
N ASP A 178 1.75 -26.39 12.03
CA ASP A 178 2.59 -25.89 13.14
C ASP A 178 4.08 -26.09 12.88
N ASN A 179 4.45 -26.99 11.96
CA ASN A 179 5.84 -27.37 11.71
C ASN A 179 6.46 -26.66 10.50
N TYR A 180 5.63 -26.20 9.56
CA TYR A 180 6.09 -25.64 8.28
C TYR A 180 5.03 -24.66 7.71
N PRO A 181 5.47 -23.65 6.94
CA PRO A 181 4.57 -22.67 6.34
C PRO A 181 3.85 -23.22 5.10
N VAL A 182 3.05 -22.36 4.48
CA VAL A 182 2.43 -22.62 3.17
C VAL A 182 3.50 -22.63 2.09
N ALA A 183 3.29 -23.43 1.05
CA ALA A 183 4.02 -23.32 -0.20
C ALA A 183 3.08 -23.56 -1.37
N ASN A 184 3.24 -22.80 -2.44
CA ASN A 184 2.58 -23.05 -3.73
C ASN A 184 3.66 -23.31 -4.78
N THR A 185 3.35 -24.15 -5.77
CA THR A 185 4.17 -24.33 -6.96
C THR A 185 3.29 -24.81 -8.10
N THR A 186 3.73 -24.59 -9.32
CA THR A 186 3.04 -25.09 -10.51
C THR A 186 3.96 -25.93 -11.38
N PHE A 187 3.37 -26.69 -12.30
CA PHE A 187 4.10 -27.41 -13.34
C PHE A 187 3.30 -27.41 -14.64
N ASP A 188 3.91 -26.89 -15.70
CA ASP A 188 3.32 -26.83 -17.03
C ASP A 188 3.88 -27.92 -17.95
N TRP A 189 3.03 -28.57 -18.74
CA TRP A 189 3.45 -29.56 -19.73
C TRP A 189 2.41 -29.79 -20.83
N VAL A 190 2.81 -30.43 -21.93
CA VAL A 190 1.91 -30.93 -22.98
C VAL A 190 1.77 -32.45 -22.81
N PRO A 191 0.59 -32.99 -22.45
CA PRO A 191 0.41 -34.43 -22.22
C PRO A 191 0.76 -35.32 -23.42
N ALA A 192 0.52 -34.87 -24.65
CA ALA A 192 0.89 -35.58 -25.88
C ALA A 192 2.42 -35.63 -26.12
N GLY A 193 3.20 -34.95 -25.28
CA GLY A 193 4.63 -34.72 -25.47
C GLY A 193 4.92 -33.53 -26.39
N GLY A 194 6.16 -33.06 -26.35
CA GLY A 194 6.62 -31.88 -27.10
C GLY A 194 6.89 -30.68 -26.19
N ASP A 195 7.37 -29.61 -26.82
CA ASP A 195 7.64 -28.35 -26.12
C ASP A 195 6.32 -27.57 -25.91
N ILE A 196 6.27 -26.79 -24.84
CA ILE A 196 5.17 -25.87 -24.57
C ILE A 196 5.18 -24.78 -25.65
N SER A 197 4.16 -24.76 -26.51
CA SER A 197 4.01 -23.74 -27.55
C SER A 197 3.25 -22.50 -27.07
N GLU A 198 2.37 -22.67 -26.09
CA GLU A 198 1.54 -21.61 -25.50
C GLU A 198 1.74 -21.60 -23.98
N SER A 199 2.08 -20.44 -23.41
CA SER A 199 2.14 -20.20 -21.97
C SER A 199 1.18 -19.08 -21.58
N ARG A 200 1.06 -18.79 -20.27
CA ARG A 200 0.33 -17.62 -19.78
C ARG A 200 0.93 -17.07 -18.49
N GLN A 201 2.15 -16.56 -18.58
CA GLN A 201 2.98 -16.02 -17.50
C GLN A 201 2.94 -14.48 -17.49
N ILE A 202 1.84 -13.91 -16.99
CA ILE A 202 1.52 -12.48 -17.13
C ILE A 202 2.04 -11.62 -15.98
N VAL A 203 1.89 -12.08 -14.73
CA VAL A 203 2.30 -11.35 -13.53
C VAL A 203 2.92 -12.32 -12.53
N ALA A 204 4.04 -11.90 -11.93
CA ALA A 204 4.67 -12.63 -10.84
C ALA A 204 4.10 -12.17 -9.49
N ILE A 205 4.08 -13.06 -8.50
CA ILE A 205 3.56 -12.75 -7.16
C ILE A 205 4.37 -11.64 -6.46
N GLU A 206 5.66 -11.55 -6.75
CA GLU A 206 6.55 -10.53 -6.21
C GLU A 206 6.08 -9.11 -6.56
N SER A 207 5.48 -8.91 -7.74
CA SER A 207 4.86 -7.63 -8.12
C SER A 207 3.74 -7.24 -7.14
N CYS A 208 2.93 -8.21 -6.70
CA CYS A 208 1.85 -7.99 -5.73
C CYS A 208 2.39 -7.73 -4.32
N ASN A 209 3.43 -8.48 -3.93
CA ASN A 209 4.02 -8.41 -2.59
C ASN A 209 4.79 -7.11 -2.32
N SER A 210 5.03 -6.28 -3.34
CA SER A 210 5.49 -4.89 -3.17
C SER A 210 4.58 -4.09 -2.22
N CYS A 211 3.28 -4.36 -2.24
CA CYS A 211 2.27 -3.74 -1.39
C CYS A 211 1.66 -4.71 -0.36
N HIS A 212 1.63 -6.01 -0.65
CA HIS A 212 0.94 -7.00 0.18
C HIS A 212 1.83 -7.68 1.23
N THR A 213 3.16 -7.54 1.14
CA THR A 213 4.16 -8.35 1.89
C THR A 213 4.11 -9.84 1.55
N GLU A 214 3.00 -10.49 1.86
CA GLU A 214 2.65 -11.85 1.46
C GLU A 214 1.15 -11.87 1.15
N LEU A 215 0.81 -11.89 -0.14
CA LEU A 215 -0.56 -12.06 -0.57
C LEU A 215 -1.02 -13.47 -0.26
N ALA A 216 -2.03 -13.62 0.61
CA ALA A 216 -2.52 -14.93 1.03
C ALA A 216 -4.06 -14.98 1.11
N PHE A 217 -4.68 -15.78 0.25
CA PHE A 217 -6.14 -15.91 0.17
C PHE A 217 -6.65 -17.30 0.59
N HIS A 218 -7.98 -17.39 0.76
CA HIS A 218 -8.72 -18.62 1.06
C HIS A 218 -8.23 -19.34 2.34
N GLY A 219 -8.15 -18.59 3.44
CA GLY A 219 -7.62 -19.10 4.71
C GLY A 219 -6.08 -19.13 4.75
N GLY A 220 -5.43 -18.38 3.86
CA GLY A 220 -3.99 -18.14 3.85
C GLY A 220 -3.15 -19.18 3.12
N ASN A 221 -3.74 -20.14 2.41
CA ASN A 221 -3.01 -21.26 1.78
C ASN A 221 -2.69 -21.06 0.29
N ARG A 222 -3.19 -19.98 -0.30
CA ARG A 222 -3.01 -19.67 -1.73
C ARG A 222 -2.30 -18.35 -1.85
N ILE A 223 -1.06 -18.43 -2.30
CA ILE A 223 -0.08 -17.35 -2.21
C ILE A 223 0.62 -17.06 -3.54
N ASP A 224 0.21 -17.69 -4.64
CA ASP A 224 0.91 -17.59 -5.92
C ASP A 224 -0.10 -17.38 -7.06
N THR A 225 0.14 -16.35 -7.88
CA THR A 225 -0.69 -15.99 -9.04
C THR A 225 -0.82 -17.13 -10.03
N ASP A 226 0.23 -17.92 -10.23
CA ASP A 226 0.23 -19.07 -11.13
C ASP A 226 -0.69 -20.19 -10.66
N ASN A 227 -0.91 -20.29 -9.35
CA ASN A 227 -1.89 -21.19 -8.78
C ASN A 227 -3.30 -20.57 -8.82
N CYS A 228 -3.44 -19.28 -8.55
CA CYS A 228 -4.73 -18.56 -8.60
C CYS A 228 -5.43 -18.73 -9.95
N VAL A 229 -4.70 -18.59 -11.06
CA VAL A 229 -5.26 -18.70 -12.42
C VAL A 229 -5.73 -20.10 -12.78
N THR A 230 -5.45 -21.13 -11.97
CA THR A 230 -6.02 -22.47 -12.18
C THR A 230 -7.49 -22.57 -11.72
N CYS A 231 -7.96 -21.58 -10.96
CA CYS A 231 -9.33 -21.51 -10.46
C CYS A 231 -10.08 -20.23 -10.89
N HIS A 232 -9.39 -19.11 -10.96
CA HIS A 232 -9.94 -17.81 -11.35
C HIS A 232 -9.96 -17.68 -12.88
N ASN A 233 -10.82 -18.49 -13.52
CA ASN A 233 -10.98 -18.63 -14.98
C ASN A 233 -12.12 -17.74 -15.52
N PRO A 234 -12.17 -17.46 -16.84
CA PRO A 234 -13.20 -16.60 -17.44
C PRO A 234 -14.65 -17.04 -17.20
N ASP A 235 -14.87 -18.34 -17.05
CA ASP A 235 -16.20 -18.91 -16.82
C ASP A 235 -16.60 -18.95 -15.33
N ALA A 236 -15.72 -18.56 -14.42
CA ALA A 236 -16.00 -18.46 -12.99
C ALA A 236 -16.66 -17.12 -12.67
N ASN A 237 -17.89 -17.18 -12.14
CA ASN A 237 -18.65 -15.99 -11.75
C ASN A 237 -19.29 -16.22 -10.37
N ASP A 238 -19.35 -15.18 -9.56
CA ASP A 238 -20.11 -15.18 -8.33
C ASP A 238 -21.61 -15.15 -8.68
N PRO A 239 -22.38 -16.20 -8.33
CA PRO A 239 -23.77 -16.29 -8.73
C PRO A 239 -24.68 -15.27 -8.03
N ILE A 240 -24.26 -14.70 -6.90
CA ILE A 240 -25.07 -13.78 -6.10
C ILE A 240 -24.87 -12.34 -6.59
N SER A 241 -23.62 -11.90 -6.70
CA SER A 241 -23.30 -10.55 -7.19
C SER A 241 -23.37 -10.44 -8.72
N GLY A 242 -23.20 -11.56 -9.43
CA GLY A 242 -23.04 -11.59 -10.88
C GLY A 242 -21.64 -11.15 -11.35
N GLU A 243 -20.72 -10.88 -10.42
CA GLU A 243 -19.37 -10.42 -10.73
C GLU A 243 -18.48 -11.57 -11.21
N SER A 244 -17.59 -11.26 -12.15
CA SER A 244 -16.61 -12.23 -12.63
C SER A 244 -15.55 -12.52 -11.57
N LEU A 245 -15.20 -13.79 -11.44
CA LEU A 245 -14.09 -14.27 -10.62
C LEU A 245 -12.84 -14.54 -11.48
N ASP A 246 -12.83 -14.20 -12.77
CA ASP A 246 -11.62 -14.24 -13.59
C ASP A 246 -10.55 -13.34 -12.97
N LEU A 247 -9.32 -13.85 -12.78
CA LEU A 247 -8.28 -13.12 -12.07
C LEU A 247 -8.04 -11.74 -12.70
N LYS A 248 -8.05 -11.66 -14.04
CA LYS A 248 -7.81 -10.40 -14.76
C LYS A 248 -8.90 -9.35 -14.54
N VAL A 249 -10.15 -9.78 -14.33
CA VAL A 249 -11.27 -8.86 -14.08
C VAL A 249 -11.34 -8.50 -12.60
N MET A 250 -11.26 -9.52 -11.74
CA MET A 250 -11.36 -9.39 -10.30
C MET A 250 -10.23 -8.52 -9.73
N ALA A 251 -8.97 -8.81 -10.09
CA ALA A 251 -7.84 -8.03 -9.58
C ALA A 251 -7.96 -6.55 -9.98
N HIS A 252 -8.27 -6.25 -11.24
CA HIS A 252 -8.45 -4.87 -11.67
C HIS A 252 -9.61 -4.17 -10.95
N LYS A 253 -10.78 -4.80 -10.79
CA LYS A 253 -11.91 -4.17 -10.08
C LYS A 253 -11.62 -3.91 -8.60
N ILE A 254 -10.95 -4.85 -7.92
CA ILE A 254 -10.50 -4.70 -6.53
C ILE A 254 -9.59 -3.48 -6.40
N HIS A 255 -8.59 -3.35 -7.27
CA HIS A 255 -7.62 -2.24 -7.21
C HIS A 255 -8.17 -0.93 -7.78
N GLN A 256 -9.12 -0.97 -8.73
CA GLN A 256 -9.85 0.23 -9.13
C GLN A 256 -10.67 0.76 -7.94
N GLY A 257 -11.26 -0.12 -7.12
CA GLY A 257 -11.82 0.22 -5.81
C GLY A 257 -12.80 1.40 -5.87
N ILE A 258 -12.56 2.42 -5.04
CA ILE A 258 -13.38 3.66 -5.00
C ILE A 258 -13.32 4.50 -6.28
N ASP A 259 -12.42 4.17 -7.21
CA ASP A 259 -12.30 4.79 -8.53
C ASP A 259 -13.15 4.11 -9.60
N LEU A 260 -13.92 3.07 -9.28
CA LEU A 260 -14.84 2.44 -10.24
C LEU A 260 -15.88 3.46 -10.74
N PRO A 261 -15.96 3.73 -12.05
CA PRO A 261 -16.87 4.72 -12.61
C PRO A 261 -18.35 4.51 -12.25
N THR A 262 -18.82 3.26 -12.16
CA THR A 262 -20.22 2.98 -11.78
C THR A 262 -20.56 3.41 -10.36
N LEU A 263 -19.59 3.54 -9.46
CA LEU A 263 -19.82 4.02 -8.09
C LEU A 263 -20.21 5.50 -8.04
N ALA A 264 -20.15 6.23 -9.16
CA ALA A 264 -20.72 7.58 -9.22
C ALA A 264 -22.23 7.60 -8.91
N GLU A 265 -22.93 6.48 -9.13
CA GLU A 265 -24.35 6.33 -8.80
C GLU A 265 -24.53 5.75 -7.38
N VAL A 266 -25.34 6.42 -6.56
CA VAL A 266 -25.70 5.95 -5.21
C VAL A 266 -26.46 4.64 -5.29
N GLY A 267 -26.10 3.69 -4.42
CA GLY A 267 -26.62 2.33 -4.35
C GLY A 267 -25.73 1.29 -5.04
N ASN A 268 -24.76 1.73 -5.84
CA ASN A 268 -23.84 0.80 -6.51
C ASN A 268 -22.74 0.34 -5.56
N LYS A 269 -22.34 -0.92 -5.72
CA LYS A 269 -21.22 -1.53 -5.00
C LYS A 269 -20.53 -2.59 -5.84
N TYR A 270 -19.26 -2.81 -5.53
CA TYR A 270 -18.49 -3.97 -5.96
C TYR A 270 -18.22 -4.85 -4.74
N SER A 271 -18.79 -6.04 -4.74
CA SER A 271 -18.75 -6.99 -3.63
C SER A 271 -18.75 -8.42 -4.13
N LEU A 272 -18.04 -9.30 -3.43
CA LEU A 272 -17.99 -10.73 -3.74
C LEU A 272 -18.46 -11.55 -2.55
N PHE A 273 -19.07 -12.69 -2.85
CA PHE A 273 -19.52 -13.66 -1.86
C PHE A 273 -18.55 -14.83 -1.75
N THR A 274 -18.45 -15.37 -0.53
CA THR A 274 -17.87 -16.72 -0.36
C THR A 274 -18.66 -17.73 -1.20
N ARG A 275 -18.03 -18.85 -1.58
CA ARG A 275 -18.57 -19.85 -2.54
C ARG A 275 -20.06 -20.19 -2.39
N ASN A 276 -20.56 -20.33 -1.16
CA ASN A 276 -21.94 -20.73 -0.89
C ASN A 276 -22.87 -19.57 -0.49
N GLY A 277 -22.36 -18.33 -0.49
CA GLY A 277 -23.10 -17.15 -0.07
C GLY A 277 -23.06 -16.87 1.44
N ASP A 278 -22.23 -17.58 2.21
CA ASP A 278 -22.19 -17.48 3.68
C ASP A 278 -21.77 -16.08 4.18
N LYS A 279 -20.89 -15.41 3.44
CA LYS A 279 -20.39 -14.05 3.74
C LYS A 279 -20.24 -13.22 2.47
N GLU A 280 -20.70 -11.97 2.54
CA GLU A 280 -20.39 -10.90 1.58
C GLU A 280 -19.14 -10.14 2.01
N THR A 281 -18.27 -9.80 1.06
CA THR A 281 -17.17 -8.85 1.25
C THR A 281 -17.37 -7.70 0.27
N ILE A 282 -17.51 -6.47 0.80
CA ILE A 282 -17.70 -5.26 0.01
C ILE A 282 -16.33 -4.63 -0.19
N PHE A 283 -15.89 -4.48 -1.44
CA PHE A 283 -14.59 -3.89 -1.77
C PHE A 283 -14.69 -2.41 -2.11
N ALA A 284 -15.83 -1.97 -2.63
CA ALA A 284 -16.17 -0.57 -2.77
C ALA A 284 -17.68 -0.38 -2.91
N GLU A 285 -18.22 0.73 -2.41
CA GLU A 285 -19.64 1.06 -2.51
C GLU A 285 -19.90 2.55 -2.45
N ASN A 286 -21.02 2.98 -3.03
CA ASN A 286 -21.59 4.30 -2.80
C ASN A 286 -22.94 4.11 -2.11
N ASP A 287 -22.98 4.20 -0.79
CA ASP A 287 -24.22 4.05 -0.02
C ASP A 287 -24.98 5.40 0.15
N GLY A 288 -24.45 6.48 -0.43
CA GLY A 288 -24.99 7.83 -0.30
C GLY A 288 -24.70 8.48 1.05
N LEU A 289 -23.93 7.82 1.93
CA LEU A 289 -23.52 8.35 3.22
C LEU A 289 -22.18 9.05 3.08
N TRP A 290 -22.07 10.28 3.54
CA TRP A 290 -20.82 11.03 3.47
C TRP A 290 -19.73 10.36 4.31
N VAL A 291 -18.75 9.77 3.62
CA VAL A 291 -17.52 9.24 4.18
C VAL A 291 -16.42 10.29 4.02
N LEU A 292 -15.49 10.36 4.98
CA LEU A 292 -14.39 11.33 4.94
C LEU A 292 -13.27 10.96 3.93
N ASN A 293 -13.54 10.14 2.91
CA ASN A 293 -12.56 9.96 1.86
C ASN A 293 -12.60 11.16 0.89
N ASN A 294 -11.63 11.23 -0.02
CA ASN A 294 -11.56 12.33 -1.00
C ASN A 294 -12.74 12.31 -2.01
N LYS A 295 -13.67 11.35 -1.91
CA LYS A 295 -14.77 11.10 -2.86
C LYS A 295 -16.17 11.22 -2.27
N GLY A 296 -16.30 11.73 -1.04
CA GLY A 296 -17.60 11.98 -0.44
C GLY A 296 -18.32 10.69 -0.05
N THR A 297 -19.34 10.26 -0.80
CA THR A 297 -20.24 9.16 -0.37
C THR A 297 -19.79 7.76 -0.75
N ILE A 298 -18.58 7.63 -1.32
CA ILE A 298 -18.02 6.35 -1.74
C ILE A 298 -17.13 5.84 -0.60
N ASP A 299 -17.15 4.54 -0.31
CA ASP A 299 -16.19 3.86 0.58
C ASP A 299 -15.61 2.65 -0.15
N GLY A 300 -14.45 2.15 0.28
CA GLY A 300 -13.78 1.01 -0.37
C GLY A 300 -12.27 1.10 -0.43
N ILE A 301 -11.68 0.11 -1.12
CA ILE A 301 -10.25 0.07 -1.46
C ILE A 301 -9.84 1.36 -2.14
N ASN A 302 -8.80 1.99 -1.60
CA ASN A 302 -8.17 3.17 -2.17
C ASN A 302 -6.76 2.79 -2.61
N TYR A 303 -6.56 2.58 -3.91
CA TYR A 303 -5.27 2.19 -4.45
C TYR A 303 -4.25 3.33 -4.27
N PRO A 304 -3.06 3.04 -3.72
CA PRO A 304 -2.12 4.09 -3.30
C PRO A 304 -1.38 4.79 -4.45
N GLN A 305 -1.49 4.29 -5.69
CA GLN A 305 -0.81 4.83 -6.89
C GLN A 305 -1.82 5.31 -7.95
N ASP A 306 -1.33 5.97 -9.01
CA ASP A 306 -2.16 6.21 -10.20
C ASP A 306 -2.44 4.86 -10.88
N ILE A 307 -3.70 4.43 -10.94
CA ILE A 307 -4.08 3.10 -11.45
C ILE A 307 -3.68 2.88 -12.93
N ARG A 308 -3.36 3.96 -13.66
CA ARG A 308 -2.79 3.90 -15.00
C ARG A 308 -1.34 3.39 -15.04
N ASN A 309 -0.66 3.29 -13.90
CA ASN A 309 0.65 2.66 -13.82
C ASN A 309 0.52 1.13 -13.89
N CYS A 310 0.31 0.60 -15.10
CA CYS A 310 0.23 -0.84 -15.33
C CYS A 310 1.52 -1.54 -14.91
N THR A 311 2.66 -0.84 -14.96
CA THR A 311 3.98 -1.36 -14.61
C THR A 311 4.26 -1.57 -13.12
N GLY A 312 3.31 -1.22 -12.27
CA GLY A 312 3.30 -1.68 -10.88
C GLY A 312 3.07 -3.19 -10.77
N CYS A 313 2.31 -3.77 -11.70
CA CYS A 313 1.97 -5.20 -11.71
C CYS A 313 2.53 -5.95 -12.94
N HIS A 314 2.45 -5.34 -14.12
CA HIS A 314 2.78 -5.94 -15.40
C HIS A 314 4.11 -5.42 -15.93
N ALA A 315 5.05 -6.29 -16.29
CA ALA A 315 6.35 -5.84 -16.74
C ALA A 315 6.94 -6.77 -17.80
N ASP A 316 7.42 -6.18 -18.89
CA ASP A 316 8.30 -6.84 -19.87
C ASP A 316 9.63 -6.09 -20.04
N ASP A 317 10.52 -6.64 -20.89
CA ASP A 317 11.81 -6.02 -21.20
C ASP A 317 11.68 -4.62 -21.85
N ALA A 318 10.59 -4.34 -22.56
CA ALA A 318 10.36 -3.05 -23.20
C ALA A 318 9.93 -1.99 -22.17
N ASP A 319 9.15 -2.38 -21.16
CA ASP A 319 8.73 -1.51 -20.06
C ASP A 319 9.93 -1.00 -19.25
N LEU A 320 10.95 -1.84 -19.02
CA LEU A 320 12.18 -1.43 -18.33
C LEU A 320 12.96 -0.32 -19.07
N VAL A 321 12.85 -0.27 -20.40
CA VAL A 321 13.48 0.80 -21.20
C VAL A 321 12.77 2.13 -20.98
N SER A 322 11.44 2.10 -20.88
CA SER A 322 10.59 3.29 -20.68
C SER A 322 10.54 3.75 -19.22
N ASN A 323 10.64 2.82 -18.26
CA ASN A 323 10.64 3.06 -16.83
C ASN A 323 11.79 2.30 -16.15
N PRO A 324 12.96 2.94 -15.95
CA PRO A 324 14.10 2.32 -15.27
C PRO A 324 13.85 1.94 -13.81
N ASP A 325 12.85 2.55 -13.16
CA ASP A 325 12.47 2.33 -11.76
C ASP A 325 11.27 1.36 -11.65
N LEU A 326 11.25 0.33 -12.50
CA LEU A 326 10.18 -0.65 -12.60
C LEU A 326 9.90 -1.34 -11.25
N GLN A 327 8.65 -1.29 -10.80
CA GLN A 327 8.21 -1.98 -9.57
C GLN A 327 7.79 -3.44 -9.86
N GLY A 328 7.10 -3.66 -10.98
CA GLY A 328 6.70 -4.99 -11.41
C GLY A 328 7.88 -5.87 -11.83
N VAL A 329 7.77 -7.16 -11.56
CA VAL A 329 8.74 -8.17 -12.01
C VAL A 329 8.49 -8.54 -13.47
N ILE A 330 9.56 -8.54 -14.25
CA ILE A 330 9.52 -8.91 -15.68
C ILE A 330 9.12 -10.38 -15.82
N THR A 331 8.08 -10.64 -16.60
CA THR A 331 7.67 -11.99 -17.00
C THR A 331 7.70 -12.13 -18.53
N SER A 332 7.65 -13.37 -19.03
CA SER A 332 7.73 -13.64 -20.48
C SER A 332 6.57 -13.07 -21.27
N GLU A 333 5.40 -12.90 -20.64
CA GLU A 333 4.19 -12.39 -21.26
C GLU A 333 3.64 -11.16 -20.53
N GLY A 334 4.51 -10.47 -19.78
CA GLY A 334 4.14 -9.29 -19.02
C GLY A 334 3.52 -8.21 -19.90
N GLY A 335 4.03 -8.02 -21.12
CA GLY A 335 3.55 -7.05 -22.11
C GLY A 335 2.14 -7.28 -22.66
N ASN A 336 1.48 -8.38 -22.30
CA ASN A 336 0.12 -8.68 -22.78
C ASN A 336 -0.90 -7.60 -22.40
N TRP A 337 -0.65 -6.82 -21.34
CA TRP A 337 -1.51 -5.70 -20.95
C TRP A 337 -1.68 -4.65 -22.06
N LYS A 338 -0.66 -4.46 -22.91
CA LYS A 338 -0.68 -3.50 -24.02
C LYS A 338 -0.87 -4.16 -25.39
N SER A 339 -0.57 -5.46 -25.53
CA SER A 339 -0.62 -6.17 -26.81
C SER A 339 -1.85 -7.07 -27.00
N ILE A 340 -2.59 -7.42 -25.94
CA ILE A 340 -3.78 -8.29 -26.01
C ILE A 340 -4.98 -7.66 -25.26
N PRO A 341 -5.47 -6.47 -25.69
CA PRO A 341 -6.68 -5.88 -25.11
C PRO A 341 -7.91 -6.74 -25.38
N THR A 342 -8.74 -6.97 -24.36
CA THR A 342 -10.00 -7.72 -24.45
C THR A 342 -11.13 -6.96 -23.77
N VAL A 343 -12.37 -7.14 -24.24
CA VAL A 343 -13.58 -6.52 -23.67
C VAL A 343 -13.68 -6.78 -22.16
N ALA A 344 -13.41 -8.01 -21.71
CA ALA A 344 -13.45 -8.38 -20.30
C ALA A 344 -12.44 -7.59 -19.47
N THR A 345 -11.20 -7.44 -19.95
CA THR A 345 -10.13 -6.74 -19.21
C THR A 345 -10.34 -5.22 -19.24
N CYS A 346 -10.75 -4.64 -20.36
CA CYS A 346 -10.97 -3.19 -20.43
C CYS A 346 -12.16 -2.75 -19.55
N SER A 347 -13.23 -3.56 -19.52
CA SER A 347 -14.44 -3.27 -18.76
C SER A 347 -14.32 -3.50 -17.25
N SER A 348 -13.18 -4.03 -16.76
CA SER A 348 -12.94 -4.13 -15.31
C SER A 348 -12.67 -2.77 -14.68
N CYS A 349 -11.99 -1.85 -15.39
CA CYS A 349 -11.79 -0.47 -14.93
C CYS A 349 -12.76 0.51 -15.61
N HIS A 350 -13.03 0.34 -16.91
CA HIS A 350 -14.02 1.12 -17.65
C HIS A 350 -15.42 0.53 -17.51
N ASP A 351 -15.86 0.35 -16.27
CA ASP A 351 -17.00 -0.50 -15.92
C ASP A 351 -18.38 0.15 -16.15
N ASN A 352 -18.38 1.41 -16.58
CA ASN A 352 -19.51 2.18 -17.09
C ASN A 352 -19.54 2.25 -18.63
N ILE A 353 -18.66 1.50 -19.34
CA ILE A 353 -18.63 1.43 -20.79
C ILE A 353 -19.18 0.08 -21.26
N ALA A 354 -20.17 0.10 -22.15
CA ALA A 354 -20.70 -1.08 -22.82
C ALA A 354 -20.01 -1.26 -24.18
N PHE A 355 -19.42 -2.43 -24.41
CA PHE A 355 -18.80 -2.79 -25.68
C PHE A 355 -19.74 -3.59 -26.59
N ASN A 356 -20.77 -4.24 -26.04
CA ASN A 356 -21.75 -5.01 -26.78
C ASN A 356 -23.15 -4.91 -26.14
N GLU A 357 -24.16 -5.44 -26.82
CA GLU A 357 -25.56 -5.35 -26.40
C GLU A 357 -25.84 -6.10 -25.08
N ALA A 358 -25.10 -7.18 -24.79
CA ALA A 358 -25.25 -7.91 -23.54
C ALA A 358 -24.81 -7.05 -22.35
N MET A 359 -23.68 -6.35 -22.46
CA MET A 359 -23.22 -5.41 -21.43
C MET A 359 -24.19 -4.26 -21.20
N LEU A 360 -24.73 -3.67 -22.28
CA LEU A 360 -25.71 -2.59 -22.16
C LEU A 360 -27.02 -3.07 -21.54
N THR A 361 -27.44 -4.30 -21.85
CA THR A 361 -28.62 -4.92 -21.23
C THR A 361 -28.40 -5.12 -19.73
N ALA A 362 -27.21 -5.57 -19.33
CA ALA A 362 -26.84 -5.77 -17.94
C ALA A 362 -26.69 -4.43 -17.17
N LYS A 363 -26.17 -3.39 -17.82
CA LYS A 363 -25.95 -2.06 -17.25
C LYS A 363 -26.50 -0.96 -18.19
N PRO A 364 -27.81 -0.67 -18.17
CA PRO A 364 -28.47 0.25 -19.10
C PRO A 364 -27.95 1.71 -19.08
N ASN A 365 -27.32 2.13 -17.99
CA ASN A 365 -26.74 3.46 -17.83
C ASN A 365 -25.31 3.56 -18.43
N SER A 366 -24.75 2.46 -18.94
CA SER A 366 -23.41 2.48 -19.52
C SER A 366 -23.35 3.25 -20.83
N GLU A 367 -22.26 3.96 -21.06
CA GLU A 367 -21.99 4.61 -22.33
C GLU A 367 -21.54 3.59 -23.37
N LYS A 368 -22.05 3.69 -24.60
CA LYS A 368 -21.60 2.81 -25.69
C LYS A 368 -20.19 3.18 -26.10
N HIS A 369 -19.32 2.19 -26.21
CA HIS A 369 -18.02 2.36 -26.86
C HIS A 369 -18.20 2.88 -28.30
N ILE A 370 -17.25 3.67 -28.81
CA ILE A 370 -17.36 4.28 -30.16
C ILE A 370 -17.49 3.24 -31.29
N MET A 371 -16.91 2.06 -31.09
CA MET A 371 -16.99 0.92 -32.02
C MET A 371 -18.11 -0.06 -31.65
N PHE A 372 -19.19 0.35 -30.98
CA PHE A 372 -20.23 -0.58 -30.53
C PHE A 372 -21.01 -1.24 -31.71
N PRO A 373 -21.11 -2.58 -31.79
CA PRO A 373 -20.48 -3.59 -30.94
C PRO A 373 -18.99 -3.81 -31.30
N ALA A 374 -18.14 -3.89 -30.27
CA ALA A 374 -16.70 -4.11 -30.42
C ALA A 374 -16.33 -5.55 -30.06
N GLU A 375 -15.44 -6.14 -30.86
CA GLU A 375 -14.87 -7.48 -30.66
C GLU A 375 -13.38 -7.38 -30.32
N ASN A 376 -12.84 -8.39 -29.62
CA ASN A 376 -11.48 -8.36 -29.07
C ASN A 376 -10.39 -8.10 -30.14
N ASP A 377 -10.49 -8.78 -31.29
CA ASP A 377 -9.52 -8.69 -32.39
C ASP A 377 -9.48 -7.31 -33.07
N THR A 378 -10.51 -6.49 -32.86
CA THR A 378 -10.60 -5.14 -33.43
C THR A 378 -9.89 -4.08 -32.58
N CYS A 379 -9.62 -4.36 -31.30
CA CYS A 379 -9.14 -3.36 -30.35
C CYS A 379 -7.80 -2.73 -30.77
N LEU A 380 -6.84 -3.55 -31.23
CA LEU A 380 -5.51 -3.08 -31.63
C LEU A 380 -5.51 -2.16 -32.85
N SER A 381 -6.61 -2.11 -33.63
CA SER A 381 -6.72 -1.14 -34.74
C SER A 381 -6.72 0.32 -34.27
N CYS A 382 -7.10 0.58 -33.02
CA CYS A 382 -7.06 1.90 -32.40
C CYS A 382 -6.19 1.96 -31.13
N HIS A 383 -6.07 0.85 -30.41
CA HIS A 383 -5.35 0.76 -29.13
C HIS A 383 -4.00 0.02 -29.23
N GLY A 384 -3.57 -0.35 -30.43
CA GLY A 384 -2.28 -1.01 -30.65
C GLY A 384 -1.08 -0.05 -30.58
N GLU A 385 0.11 -0.63 -30.50
CA GLU A 385 1.38 0.11 -30.43
C GLU A 385 1.52 1.13 -31.58
N GLY A 386 2.04 2.31 -31.27
CA GLY A 386 2.21 3.41 -32.23
C GLY A 386 0.94 4.19 -32.58
N ALA A 387 -0.24 3.74 -32.15
CA ALA A 387 -1.46 4.55 -32.24
C ALA A 387 -1.48 5.66 -31.17
N GLY A 388 -2.09 6.80 -31.50
CA GLY A 388 -2.22 7.92 -30.55
C GLY A 388 -3.04 7.59 -29.29
N MET A 389 -3.88 6.56 -29.35
CA MET A 389 -4.66 6.03 -28.21
C MET A 389 -4.23 4.60 -27.85
N SER A 390 -2.97 4.23 -28.09
CA SER A 390 -2.45 2.94 -27.64
C SER A 390 -2.64 2.77 -26.14
N VAL A 391 -2.85 1.53 -25.67
CA VAL A 391 -3.05 1.25 -24.24
C VAL A 391 -1.88 1.83 -23.43
N GLU A 392 -0.66 1.62 -23.89
CA GLU A 392 0.55 2.13 -23.24
C GLU A 392 0.62 3.67 -23.18
N ASN A 393 0.24 4.36 -24.27
CA ASN A 393 0.29 5.82 -24.35
C ASN A 393 -0.68 6.50 -23.40
N VAL A 394 -1.89 5.95 -23.23
CA VAL A 394 -2.95 6.58 -22.41
C VAL A 394 -2.94 6.11 -20.95
N HIS A 395 -2.18 5.05 -20.64
CA HIS A 395 -1.98 4.53 -19.28
C HIS A 395 -0.56 4.81 -18.78
N THR A 396 0.35 3.82 -18.80
CA THR A 396 1.67 3.92 -18.15
C THR A 396 2.48 5.13 -18.62
N LEU A 397 2.56 5.40 -19.93
CA LEU A 397 3.31 6.58 -20.40
C LEU A 397 2.62 7.89 -20.03
N ALA A 398 1.30 7.91 -19.90
CA ALA A 398 0.60 9.05 -19.34
C ALA A 398 0.86 9.19 -17.82
N ALA A 399 0.90 8.11 -17.06
CA ALA A 399 1.23 8.18 -15.62
C ALA A 399 2.68 8.67 -15.41
N LEU A 400 3.63 8.18 -16.21
CA LEU A 400 5.03 8.65 -16.18
C LEU A 400 5.16 10.07 -16.72
N GLY A 401 4.46 10.40 -17.80
CA GLY A 401 4.43 11.74 -18.38
C GLY A 401 3.85 12.77 -17.42
N LYS A 402 2.85 12.40 -16.61
CA LYS A 402 2.32 13.20 -15.51
C LYS A 402 3.42 13.48 -14.47
N LYS A 403 4.17 12.46 -14.07
CA LYS A 403 5.31 12.60 -13.14
C LYS A 403 6.38 13.55 -13.70
N ALA A 404 6.71 13.43 -14.98
CA ALA A 404 7.72 14.23 -15.65
C ALA A 404 7.26 15.66 -15.96
N ALA A 405 6.00 15.90 -16.29
CA ALA A 405 5.49 17.20 -16.75
C ALA A 405 5.75 18.36 -15.77
N GLY A 406 5.72 18.10 -14.46
CA GLY A 406 6.07 19.11 -13.44
C GLY A 406 7.56 19.49 -13.46
N ILE A 407 8.43 18.50 -13.70
CA ILE A 407 9.88 18.67 -13.83
C ILE A 407 10.21 19.32 -15.18
N ASP A 408 9.59 18.84 -16.27
CA ASP A 408 9.81 19.29 -17.64
C ASP A 408 9.30 20.70 -17.89
N TYR A 409 8.30 21.17 -17.13
CA TYR A 409 7.92 22.59 -17.18
C TYR A 409 9.07 23.51 -16.70
N GLY A 410 10.08 22.95 -16.03
CA GLY A 410 11.31 23.65 -15.68
C GLY A 410 11.16 24.68 -14.58
N VAL A 411 10.00 24.73 -13.92
CA VAL A 411 9.75 25.71 -12.85
C VAL A 411 10.35 25.23 -11.54
N LYS A 412 11.13 26.11 -10.93
CA LYS A 412 11.81 25.88 -9.66
C LYS A 412 11.47 26.99 -8.68
N PHE A 413 11.14 26.59 -7.45
CA PHE A 413 10.98 27.47 -6.29
C PHE A 413 12.09 27.18 -5.30
N GLU A 414 12.85 28.21 -4.93
CA GLU A 414 13.98 28.07 -4.02
C GLU A 414 14.10 29.30 -3.12
N VAL A 415 14.39 29.09 -1.84
CA VAL A 415 14.96 30.15 -1.00
C VAL A 415 16.47 30.13 -1.17
N THR A 416 17.03 31.19 -1.73
CA THR A 416 18.46 31.27 -2.06
C THR A 416 19.32 31.63 -0.86
N HIS A 417 18.82 32.53 0.01
CA HIS A 417 19.50 32.97 1.22
C HIS A 417 18.53 33.70 2.16
N LEU A 418 18.97 33.87 3.40
CA LEU A 418 18.31 34.65 4.44
C LEU A 418 19.20 35.82 4.86
N THR A 419 18.61 36.97 5.18
CA THR A 419 19.34 38.12 5.75
C THR A 419 18.59 38.69 6.93
N ALA A 420 19.28 38.97 8.04
CA ALA A 420 18.67 39.65 9.18
C ALA A 420 18.34 41.11 8.82
N SER A 421 17.07 41.48 8.93
CA SER A 421 16.62 42.88 8.80
C SER A 421 16.41 43.55 10.16
N SER A 422 16.22 42.76 11.22
CA SER A 422 16.28 43.20 12.62
C SER A 422 16.81 42.06 13.52
N ALA A 423 16.70 42.21 14.84
CA ALA A 423 17.03 41.12 15.76
C ALA A 423 16.09 39.91 15.61
N THR A 424 14.82 40.14 15.26
CA THR A 424 13.76 39.11 15.18
C THR A 424 13.22 38.93 13.77
N ALA A 425 13.53 39.84 12.85
CA ALA A 425 13.08 39.86 11.47
C ALA A 425 14.17 39.42 10.48
N TYR A 426 13.76 38.57 9.55
CA TYR A 426 14.59 37.95 8.53
C TYR A 426 13.94 38.18 7.16
N ASP A 427 14.71 38.72 6.22
CA ASP A 427 14.31 38.82 4.83
C ASP A 427 14.65 37.49 4.14
N VAL A 428 13.62 36.84 3.59
CA VAL A 428 13.68 35.53 2.94
C VAL A 428 13.70 35.73 1.43
N HIS A 429 14.83 35.45 0.80
CA HIS A 429 15.02 35.71 -0.63
C HIS A 429 14.66 34.49 -1.47
N VAL A 430 13.48 34.53 -2.06
CA VAL A 430 12.93 33.49 -2.94
C VAL A 430 13.30 33.79 -4.39
N ARG A 431 13.68 32.74 -5.11
CA ARG A 431 13.88 32.73 -6.54
C ARG A 431 12.89 31.78 -7.21
N VAL A 432 12.12 32.31 -8.16
CA VAL A 432 11.21 31.56 -9.03
C VAL A 432 11.75 31.60 -10.45
N THR A 433 12.14 30.46 -10.98
CA THR A 433 12.73 30.36 -12.32
C THR A 433 12.05 29.30 -13.16
N LYS A 434 12.01 29.52 -14.48
CA LYS A 434 11.72 28.52 -15.50
C LYS A 434 12.95 28.35 -16.39
N ASP A 435 13.50 27.14 -16.46
CA ASP A 435 14.72 26.85 -17.24
C ASP A 435 15.88 27.80 -16.90
N GLY A 436 16.02 28.13 -15.61
CA GLY A 436 17.02 29.07 -15.08
C GLY A 436 16.69 30.56 -15.26
N ASN A 437 15.65 30.91 -16.01
CA ASN A 437 15.22 32.30 -16.22
C ASN A 437 14.15 32.69 -15.21
N GLY A 438 14.24 33.89 -14.62
CA GLY A 438 13.24 34.35 -13.65
C GLY A 438 11.86 34.56 -14.28
N ILE A 439 10.80 34.09 -13.63
CA ILE A 439 9.42 34.20 -14.13
C ILE A 439 8.48 34.91 -13.16
N SER A 440 7.36 35.42 -13.67
CA SER A 440 6.31 36.03 -12.86
C SER A 440 5.44 34.95 -12.20
N LEU A 441 4.93 35.22 -10.99
CA LEU A 441 3.92 34.36 -10.36
C LEU A 441 2.57 34.37 -11.09
N ALA A 442 2.33 35.36 -11.95
CA ALA A 442 1.13 35.45 -12.79
C ALA A 442 1.24 34.64 -14.11
N ASP A 443 2.23 33.75 -14.23
CA ASP A 443 2.34 32.82 -15.35
C ASP A 443 1.09 31.93 -15.44
N GLU A 444 0.48 31.87 -16.61
CA GLU A 444 -0.86 31.29 -16.81
C GLU A 444 -0.93 29.75 -16.65
N PHE A 445 0.23 29.09 -16.67
CA PHE A 445 0.35 27.64 -16.50
C PHE A 445 0.67 27.24 -15.07
N LEU A 446 0.98 28.20 -14.18
CA LEU A 446 1.22 27.93 -12.77
C LEU A 446 -0.09 27.77 -12.02
N GLN A 447 -0.25 26.62 -11.38
CA GLN A 447 -1.42 26.33 -10.58
C GLN A 447 -1.23 26.72 -9.14
N TYR A 448 -2.16 27.55 -8.65
CA TYR A 448 -2.35 27.71 -7.22
C TYR A 448 -3.83 27.52 -6.87
N LYS A 449 -4.15 26.52 -6.03
CA LYS A 449 -5.50 26.40 -5.44
C LYS A 449 -5.90 27.67 -4.69
N ASN A 450 -4.90 28.44 -4.21
CA ASN A 450 -5.04 29.75 -3.59
C ASN A 450 -3.84 30.69 -3.87
N SER A 451 -2.60 30.23 -3.72
CA SER A 451 -1.33 30.98 -3.92
C SER A 451 -0.10 30.04 -3.90
N VAL A 452 1.08 30.49 -4.34
CA VAL A 452 2.33 29.83 -3.92
C VAL A 452 2.53 30.09 -2.46
N ARG A 453 2.66 29.02 -1.67
CA ARG A 453 2.80 29.16 -0.22
C ARG A 453 4.17 28.71 0.26
N LEU A 454 5.01 29.67 0.62
CA LEU A 454 6.24 29.45 1.37
C LEU A 454 5.91 29.29 2.85
N LEU A 455 6.56 28.33 3.50
CA LEU A 455 6.50 28.09 4.93
C LEU A 455 7.91 28.08 5.50
N LEU A 456 8.10 28.79 6.61
CA LEU A 456 9.31 28.76 7.42
C LEU A 456 9.04 28.04 8.73
N ASN A 457 10.00 27.24 9.17
CA ASN A 457 9.96 26.58 10.46
C ASN A 457 11.35 26.62 11.09
N TRP A 458 11.40 26.53 12.41
CA TRP A 458 12.64 26.51 13.17
C TRP A 458 12.72 25.21 13.97
N ASP A 459 13.85 24.52 13.83
CA ASP A 459 14.26 23.40 14.68
C ASP A 459 15.27 23.92 15.71
N ASN A 460 14.93 23.78 16.99
CA ASN A 460 15.78 24.22 18.10
C ASN A 460 16.80 23.16 18.54
N GLY A 461 17.01 22.12 17.74
CA GLY A 461 17.82 20.93 18.04
C GLY A 461 17.01 19.77 18.64
N ALA A 462 15.81 20.04 19.16
CA ALA A 462 14.89 19.03 19.68
C ALA A 462 13.77 18.68 18.68
N GLY A 463 13.61 19.44 17.59
CA GLY A 463 12.54 19.28 16.60
C GLY A 463 11.89 20.61 16.23
N PHE A 464 11.14 20.59 15.13
CA PHE A 464 10.40 21.72 14.62
C PHE A 464 9.37 22.32 15.60
N GLU A 465 9.25 23.65 15.62
CA GLU A 465 8.40 24.37 16.59
C GLU A 465 7.05 24.86 16.02
N THR A 466 6.89 24.93 14.69
CA THR A 466 5.68 25.50 14.07
C THR A 466 4.38 24.80 14.46
N HIS A 467 3.37 25.62 14.69
CA HIS A 467 1.95 25.29 14.71
C HIS A 467 1.31 25.94 13.46
N VAL A 468 0.40 25.26 12.75
CA VAL A 468 -0.24 25.87 11.56
C VAL A 468 -1.71 26.19 11.83
N ALA A 469 -2.00 27.47 12.08
CA ALA A 469 -3.33 28.06 12.06
C ALA A 469 -3.61 28.80 10.73
N LYS A 470 -4.84 29.31 10.52
CA LYS A 470 -5.14 30.18 9.37
C LYS A 470 -4.43 31.51 9.66
N ASN A 471 -3.51 31.94 8.79
CA ASN A 471 -2.71 33.18 8.88
C ASN A 471 -1.51 33.14 9.86
N THR A 472 -0.78 32.01 9.95
CA THR A 472 0.42 32.01 10.79
C THR A 472 1.52 32.92 10.24
N PRO A 473 2.27 33.65 11.10
CA PRO A 473 3.26 34.64 10.68
C PRO A 473 4.48 34.06 9.94
N ASN A 474 4.60 32.73 9.89
CA ASN A 474 5.66 32.00 9.22
C ASN A 474 5.23 31.38 7.88
N SER A 475 4.03 31.69 7.38
CA SER A 475 3.49 31.20 6.11
C SER A 475 3.15 32.36 5.18
N PHE A 476 3.65 32.32 3.95
CA PHE A 476 3.58 33.42 3.00
C PHE A 476 2.96 32.98 1.69
N GLU A 477 1.84 33.62 1.33
CA GLU A 477 1.31 33.59 -0.04
C GLU A 477 2.11 34.58 -0.87
N LEU A 478 3.02 34.10 -1.73
CA LEU A 478 4.04 34.95 -2.34
C LEU A 478 3.47 36.11 -3.16
N ASP A 479 2.28 35.93 -3.76
CA ASP A 479 1.58 36.90 -4.60
C ASP A 479 0.56 37.77 -3.84
N LYS A 480 0.18 37.39 -2.62
CA LYS A 480 -0.93 37.99 -1.87
C LYS A 480 -0.53 38.56 -0.51
N ASN A 481 0.57 38.08 0.07
CA ASN A 481 0.99 38.48 1.40
C ASN A 481 1.67 39.85 1.34
N PRO A 482 1.22 40.86 2.13
CA PRO A 482 1.83 42.20 2.12
C PRO A 482 3.28 42.23 2.64
N LEU A 483 3.76 41.17 3.29
CA LEU A 483 5.15 41.03 3.71
C LEU A 483 6.06 40.49 2.60
N CYS A 484 5.50 40.10 1.45
CA CYS A 484 6.24 39.70 0.27
C CYS A 484 6.22 40.82 -0.78
N GLN A 485 7.39 41.15 -1.29
CA GLN A 485 7.55 42.17 -2.35
C GLN A 485 8.46 41.65 -3.46
N ALA A 486 8.28 42.20 -4.66
CA ALA A 486 9.18 41.91 -5.77
C ALA A 486 10.62 42.35 -5.43
N GLY A 487 11.58 41.49 -5.74
CA GLY A 487 13.00 41.77 -5.63
C GLY A 487 13.53 42.56 -6.82
N ALA A 488 14.85 42.49 -7.05
CA ALA A 488 15.52 43.29 -8.06
C ALA A 488 15.23 42.85 -9.51
N THR A 489 14.99 41.56 -9.74
CA THR A 489 14.68 41.01 -11.07
C THR A 489 13.39 40.20 -11.06
N THR A 490 12.81 39.97 -12.24
CA THR A 490 11.65 39.08 -12.39
C THR A 490 11.93 37.73 -11.75
N GLY A 491 10.98 37.21 -10.95
CA GLY A 491 11.13 35.96 -10.22
C GLY A 491 11.88 36.08 -8.89
N ASP A 492 12.48 37.22 -8.56
CA ASP A 492 12.96 37.48 -7.21
C ASP A 492 11.81 37.99 -6.35
N ILE A 493 11.65 37.39 -5.17
CA ILE A 493 10.65 37.78 -4.19
C ILE A 493 11.33 37.80 -2.83
N ILE A 494 11.09 38.87 -2.07
CA ILE A 494 11.61 39.02 -0.71
C ILE A 494 10.42 39.00 0.23
N CYS A 495 10.33 37.99 1.08
CA CYS A 495 9.31 37.89 2.12
C CYS A 495 9.94 38.16 3.49
N GLN A 496 9.38 39.07 4.27
CA GLN A 496 9.87 39.37 5.61
C GLN A 496 9.20 38.47 6.65
N TRP A 497 9.98 37.62 7.31
CA TRP A 497 9.56 36.80 8.43
C TRP A 497 10.04 37.41 9.75
N ASP A 498 9.11 37.77 10.64
CA ASP A 498 9.42 38.31 11.96
C ASP A 498 8.94 37.37 13.06
N THR A 499 9.90 36.79 13.77
CA THR A 499 9.62 35.90 14.91
C THR A 499 8.86 36.63 16.02
N ALA A 500 9.04 37.94 16.20
CA ALA A 500 8.30 38.71 17.21
C ALA A 500 6.77 38.68 17.01
N LEU A 501 6.31 38.32 15.81
CA LEU A 501 4.90 38.17 15.50
C LEU A 501 4.36 36.75 15.79
N ASP A 502 5.24 35.77 16.04
CA ASP A 502 4.90 34.38 16.30
C ASP A 502 5.42 33.91 17.66
N SER A 503 4.58 33.98 18.68
CA SER A 503 4.90 33.51 20.03
C SER A 503 5.17 32.00 20.13
N ASN A 504 4.91 31.22 19.08
CA ASN A 504 5.16 29.78 19.06
C ASN A 504 6.52 29.43 18.47
N ILE A 505 7.17 30.37 17.78
CA ILE A 505 8.56 30.23 17.34
C ILE A 505 9.44 30.99 18.32
N ASN A 506 10.24 30.24 19.09
CA ASN A 506 11.19 30.81 20.06
C ASN A 506 10.58 31.87 21.00
N GLN A 507 9.30 31.75 21.35
CA GLN A 507 8.58 32.71 22.19
C GLN A 507 8.59 34.15 21.65
N GLY A 508 8.78 34.32 20.35
CA GLY A 508 8.91 35.62 19.69
C GLY A 508 10.28 36.27 19.79
N GLU A 509 11.28 35.55 20.30
CA GLU A 509 12.65 36.04 20.45
C GLU A 509 13.53 35.66 19.24
N ALA A 510 14.66 36.36 19.12
CA ALA A 510 15.66 36.15 18.07
C ALA A 510 16.18 34.69 18.03
N LEU A 511 16.23 34.11 16.83
CA LEU A 511 16.81 32.79 16.61
C LEU A 511 18.34 32.90 16.64
N THR A 512 18.96 32.34 17.68
CA THR A 512 20.42 32.42 17.91
C THR A 512 21.13 31.06 17.84
N SER A 513 20.38 29.99 17.60
CA SER A 513 20.87 28.62 17.45
C SER A 513 19.79 27.74 16.80
N GLY A 514 20.17 26.54 16.38
CA GLY A 514 19.29 25.62 15.65
C GLY A 514 19.25 25.94 14.16
N ASP A 515 18.25 25.41 13.46
CA ASP A 515 18.16 25.46 12.00
C ASP A 515 16.79 25.96 11.54
N ILE A 516 16.78 26.73 10.45
CA ILE A 516 15.58 27.26 9.81
C ILE A 516 15.32 26.44 8.55
N LEU A 517 14.19 25.73 8.53
CA LEU A 517 13.65 25.08 7.33
C LEU A 517 12.85 26.08 6.52
N THR A 518 13.10 26.12 5.21
CA THR A 518 12.25 26.80 4.24
C THR A 518 11.69 25.78 3.26
N THR A 519 10.36 25.72 3.12
CA THR A 519 9.66 24.76 2.25
C THR A 519 8.47 25.42 1.56
N PHE A 520 8.03 24.86 0.43
CA PHE A 520 6.83 25.31 -0.26
C PHE A 520 5.74 24.23 -0.14
N ILE A 521 4.55 24.62 0.33
CA ILE A 521 3.43 23.69 0.63
C ILE A 521 2.26 23.83 -0.35
N SER A 522 2.45 24.66 -1.38
CA SER A 522 1.45 24.91 -2.44
C SER A 522 2.20 25.44 -3.66
N SER A 523 2.44 24.58 -4.65
CA SER A 523 3.05 24.94 -5.94
C SER A 523 2.78 23.83 -6.95
N GLY A 524 2.52 24.17 -8.21
CA GLY A 524 2.31 23.19 -9.27
C GLY A 524 2.04 23.84 -10.63
N VAL A 525 1.81 23.02 -11.64
CA VAL A 525 1.41 23.44 -12.99
C VAL A 525 0.09 22.80 -13.37
N CYS A 526 -0.63 23.30 -14.37
CA CYS A 526 -1.83 22.62 -14.89
C CYS A 526 -1.51 21.86 -16.16
N VAL A 527 -2.04 20.64 -16.23
CA VAL A 527 -2.01 19.81 -17.43
C VAL A 527 -3.40 19.28 -17.75
N ASP A 528 -3.66 18.92 -19.01
CA ASP A 528 -4.87 18.20 -19.38
C ASP A 528 -4.74 16.69 -19.15
N SER A 529 -5.76 15.92 -19.53
CA SER A 529 -5.77 14.46 -19.40
C SER A 529 -4.71 13.74 -20.27
N ARG A 530 -4.03 14.47 -21.16
CA ARG A 530 -2.92 13.97 -21.99
C ARG A 530 -1.56 14.43 -21.45
N ASN A 531 -1.54 15.02 -20.26
CA ASN A 531 -0.39 15.66 -19.62
C ASN A 531 0.20 16.84 -20.42
N GLU A 532 -0.56 17.42 -21.34
CA GLU A 532 -0.14 18.65 -22.03
C GLU A 532 -0.41 19.84 -21.12
N LEU A 533 0.54 20.77 -21.01
CA LEU A 533 0.36 21.99 -20.23
C LEU A 533 -0.83 22.78 -20.75
N VAL A 534 -1.71 23.16 -19.85
CA VAL A 534 -2.87 24.00 -20.15
C VAL A 534 -2.91 25.19 -19.20
N ASN A 535 -3.59 26.24 -19.64
CA ASN A 535 -3.90 27.35 -18.76
C ASN A 535 -4.73 26.82 -17.57
N CYS A 536 -4.37 27.22 -16.36
CA CYS A 536 -5.03 26.72 -15.16
C CYS A 536 -6.50 27.14 -15.00
N GLU A 537 -6.92 28.16 -15.74
CA GLU A 537 -8.30 28.64 -15.81
C GLU A 537 -9.10 28.00 -16.96
N ASP A 538 -8.48 27.16 -17.82
CA ASP A 538 -9.19 26.45 -18.87
C ASP A 538 -10.06 25.33 -18.27
N ASN A 539 -11.34 25.28 -18.66
CA ASN A 539 -12.26 24.18 -18.33
C ASN A 539 -11.81 22.78 -18.85
N ARG A 540 -10.72 22.72 -19.64
CA ARG A 540 -10.09 21.48 -20.12
C ARG A 540 -9.06 20.90 -19.15
N ALA A 541 -8.73 21.60 -18.05
CA ALA A 541 -7.98 21.05 -16.93
C ALA A 541 -8.89 20.08 -16.15
N LEU A 542 -9.21 18.94 -16.76
CA LEU A 542 -10.08 17.90 -16.20
C LEU A 542 -9.40 17.21 -15.01
N GLU A 543 -8.07 17.07 -15.06
CA GLU A 543 -7.23 16.79 -13.89
C GLU A 543 -6.44 18.05 -13.55
N LYS A 544 -6.77 18.69 -12.43
CA LYS A 544 -5.91 19.70 -11.83
C LYS A 544 -4.72 19.00 -11.17
N ILE A 545 -3.82 18.47 -12.00
CA ILE A 545 -2.66 17.74 -11.49
C ILE A 545 -1.65 18.77 -11.02
N SER A 546 -1.56 18.95 -9.71
CA SER A 546 -0.42 19.60 -9.07
C SER A 546 0.84 18.72 -9.20
N THR A 547 1.35 18.58 -10.42
CA THR A 547 2.69 18.04 -10.66
C THR A 547 3.68 19.09 -10.14
N PRO A 548 4.66 18.71 -9.32
CA PRO A 548 5.47 19.71 -8.66
C PRO A 548 6.37 20.37 -9.68
N SER A 549 6.28 21.69 -9.76
CA SER A 549 7.49 22.50 -9.91
C SER A 549 8.56 21.97 -8.96
N THR A 550 9.84 21.98 -9.35
CA THR A 550 10.93 21.57 -8.46
C THR A 550 10.97 22.49 -7.23
N VAL A 551 10.48 21.99 -6.09
CA VAL A 551 10.56 22.69 -4.81
C VAL A 551 11.87 22.31 -4.15
N ILE A 552 12.71 23.31 -3.86
CA ILE A 552 13.93 23.09 -3.09
C ILE A 552 13.67 23.49 -1.64
N ASN A 553 13.68 22.49 -0.77
CA ASN A 553 13.66 22.68 0.66
C ASN A 553 15.09 22.91 1.14
N ASN A 554 15.32 24.02 1.83
CA ASN A 554 16.65 24.41 2.31
C ASN A 554 16.62 24.56 3.83
N PHE A 555 17.76 24.25 4.44
CA PHE A 555 18.03 24.47 5.86
C PHE A 555 19.10 25.54 6.01
N PHE A 556 18.91 26.45 6.96
CA PHE A 556 19.88 27.51 7.26
C PHE A 556 20.19 27.50 8.75
N ASP A 557 21.47 27.54 9.11
CA ASP A 557 21.87 27.69 10.52
C ASP A 557 21.33 29.03 11.03
N ALA A 558 20.58 29.01 12.14
CA ALA A 558 19.85 30.18 12.60
C ALA A 558 20.76 31.30 13.12
N ALA A 559 21.98 30.97 13.58
CA ALA A 559 22.91 31.94 14.13
C ALA A 559 23.67 32.71 13.03
N THR A 560 24.02 32.02 11.96
CA THR A 560 24.84 32.54 10.85
C THR A 560 24.03 32.86 9.60
N LEU A 561 22.80 32.34 9.50
CA LEU A 561 21.91 32.39 8.34
C LEU A 561 22.51 31.77 7.07
N THR A 562 23.53 30.92 7.23
CA THR A 562 24.16 30.22 6.10
C THR A 562 23.48 28.88 5.85
N TYR A 563 23.40 28.50 4.57
CA TYR A 563 22.87 27.20 4.17
C TYR A 563 23.61 26.04 4.87
N ASN A 564 22.84 25.12 5.44
CA ASN A 564 23.30 23.94 6.14
C ASN A 564 22.92 22.68 5.33
N PRO A 565 23.82 22.16 4.47
CA PRO A 565 23.56 20.94 3.71
C PRO A 565 23.58 19.67 4.57
N ASP A 566 24.16 19.74 5.77
CA ASP A 566 24.38 18.59 6.65
C ASP A 566 23.24 18.40 7.66
N PHE A 567 22.17 19.20 7.57
CA PHE A 567 21.00 19.04 8.42
C PHE A 567 20.28 17.72 8.11
N GLU A 568 20.21 16.85 9.11
CA GLU A 568 19.48 15.59 9.01
C GLU A 568 18.07 15.76 9.61
N VAL A 569 17.05 15.63 8.77
CA VAL A 569 15.66 15.61 9.23
C VAL A 569 15.42 14.33 10.02
N LYS A 570 15.20 14.46 11.33
CA LYS A 570 14.83 13.33 12.18
C LYS A 570 13.46 12.78 11.75
N PHE A 571 13.51 11.65 11.04
CA PHE A 571 12.34 10.97 10.50
C PHE A 571 12.34 9.53 11.00
N GLY A 572 11.28 9.16 11.72
CA GLY A 572 11.20 7.86 12.40
C GLY A 572 10.77 6.72 11.49
N ALA A 573 10.97 6.82 10.19
CA ALA A 573 10.59 5.83 9.17
C ALA A 573 11.57 5.91 7.99
N ASN A 574 11.61 4.91 7.12
CA ASN A 574 12.41 4.95 5.90
C ASN A 574 11.50 5.42 4.77
N PHE A 575 11.71 6.65 4.30
CA PHE A 575 10.83 7.26 3.30
C PHE A 575 10.84 6.49 1.97
N ASN A 576 11.96 5.84 1.62
CA ASN A 576 12.03 5.00 0.41
C ASN A 576 11.13 3.76 0.50
N LYS A 577 10.76 3.32 1.71
CA LYS A 577 9.79 2.23 1.88
C LYS A 577 8.35 2.71 1.66
N CYS A 578 8.07 4.01 1.73
CA CYS A 578 6.78 4.53 1.29
C CYS A 578 6.60 4.26 -0.22
N ASP A 579 7.69 4.34 -0.99
CA ASP A 579 7.67 4.17 -2.45
C ASP A 579 7.29 2.76 -2.92
N SER A 580 7.40 1.74 -2.05
CA SER A 580 6.99 0.37 -2.39
C SER A 580 5.47 0.25 -2.59
N CYS A 581 4.70 1.11 -1.92
CA CYS A 581 3.24 1.18 -2.08
C CYS A 581 2.82 2.46 -2.80
N HIS A 582 3.45 3.58 -2.48
CA HIS A 582 3.13 4.89 -3.00
C HIS A 582 4.19 5.31 -4.01
N GLU A 583 3.96 5.10 -5.32
CA GLU A 583 4.84 5.64 -6.37
C GLU A 583 5.16 7.15 -6.17
N GLN A 584 4.24 7.87 -5.50
CA GLN A 584 4.39 9.24 -5.04
C GLN A 584 3.65 9.42 -3.70
N VAL A 585 4.31 10.00 -2.69
CA VAL A 585 3.61 10.36 -1.44
C VAL A 585 2.81 11.63 -1.65
N ILE A 586 1.49 11.50 -1.58
CA ILE A 586 0.56 12.61 -1.80
C ILE A 586 0.43 13.45 -0.51
N GLN A 587 0.80 14.72 -0.61
CA GLN A 587 0.33 15.81 0.24
C GLN A 587 -1.15 16.12 -0.07
N HIS A 588 -1.91 16.59 0.94
CA HIS A 588 -3.32 16.99 0.83
C HIS A 588 -3.70 17.63 -0.52
N ASP A 589 -4.92 17.34 -1.01
CA ASP A 589 -5.48 17.86 -2.27
C ASP A 589 -4.71 17.45 -3.54
N SER A 590 -4.25 16.19 -3.61
CA SER A 590 -3.54 15.61 -4.77
C SER A 590 -2.20 16.29 -5.11
N ARG A 591 -1.57 16.90 -4.11
CA ARG A 591 -0.26 17.56 -4.25
C ARG A 591 0.83 16.57 -3.95
N ARG A 592 1.95 16.65 -4.65
CA ARG A 592 3.06 15.72 -4.44
C ARG A 592 4.05 16.26 -3.40
N SER A 593 4.59 15.39 -2.57
CA SER A 593 5.78 15.68 -1.78
C SER A 593 6.70 14.46 -1.74
N ASP A 594 7.86 14.55 -2.39
CA ASP A 594 8.88 13.51 -2.35
C ASP A 594 9.93 13.76 -1.24
N ASP A 595 9.67 14.75 -0.37
CA ASP A 595 10.58 15.12 0.71
C ASP A 595 9.85 15.13 2.06
N PRO A 596 10.19 14.24 3.00
CA PRO A 596 9.54 14.15 4.31
C PRO A 596 9.65 15.45 5.13
N SER A 597 10.60 16.34 4.80
CA SER A 597 10.73 17.66 5.44
C SER A 597 9.50 18.52 5.24
N GLN A 598 8.79 18.43 4.10
CA GLN A 598 7.59 19.24 3.86
C GLN A 598 6.42 18.80 4.75
N CYS A 599 6.31 17.49 4.97
CA CYS A 599 5.35 16.92 5.92
C CYS A 599 5.71 17.38 7.34
N LYS A 600 6.96 17.17 7.77
CA LYS A 600 7.47 17.51 9.11
C LYS A 600 7.44 19.01 9.41
N ALA A 601 7.56 19.85 8.39
CA ALA A 601 7.44 21.30 8.52
C ALA A 601 6.12 21.70 9.16
N CYS A 602 5.04 20.93 8.94
CA CYS A 602 3.76 21.16 9.59
C CYS A 602 3.44 20.08 10.63
N HIS A 603 3.55 18.80 10.28
CA HIS A 603 3.17 17.65 11.11
C HIS A 603 4.28 17.28 12.10
N ASN A 604 4.41 18.10 13.14
CA ASN A 604 5.36 17.94 14.24
C ASN A 604 4.63 17.87 15.59
N SER A 605 5.38 17.73 16.68
CA SER A 605 4.85 17.58 18.04
C SER A 605 4.04 18.79 18.53
N ASN A 606 4.23 19.97 17.95
CA ASN A 606 3.54 21.20 18.35
C ASN A 606 2.30 21.50 17.51
N ARG A 607 1.94 20.65 16.54
CA ARG A 607 0.73 20.87 15.75
C ARG A 607 -0.50 20.33 16.48
N PHE A 608 -1.45 21.22 16.74
CA PHE A 608 -2.76 20.87 17.26
C PHE A 608 -3.71 20.44 16.13
N THR A 609 -4.69 19.59 16.46
CA THR A 609 -5.85 19.31 15.61
C THR A 609 -6.81 20.51 15.65
N ARG A 610 -7.23 21.03 14.49
CA ARG A 610 -8.25 22.12 14.45
C ARG A 610 -9.51 21.69 15.22
N SER A 611 -10.09 22.68 15.92
CA SER A 611 -11.29 22.67 16.78
C SER A 611 -12.29 21.52 16.57
N PRO A 612 -12.95 21.02 17.64
CA PRO A 612 -14.00 19.99 17.58
C PRO A 612 -15.11 20.19 16.54
N ALA A 613 -15.32 21.44 16.10
CA ALA A 613 -16.38 21.83 15.17
C ALA A 613 -16.03 21.72 13.67
N ASP A 614 -14.75 21.84 13.28
CA ASP A 614 -14.32 21.67 11.88
C ASP A 614 -13.84 20.23 11.60
N SER A 615 -13.56 19.49 12.68
CA SER A 615 -13.17 18.10 12.63
C SER A 615 -13.43 17.53 14.02
N PRO A 616 -14.48 16.72 14.24
CA PRO A 616 -14.64 15.96 15.48
C PRO A 616 -13.60 14.81 15.53
N ARG A 617 -12.31 15.14 15.32
CA ARG A 617 -11.16 14.31 15.69
C ARG A 617 -11.04 14.35 17.21
N THR A 618 -11.92 13.63 17.91
CA THR A 618 -11.61 12.62 18.96
C THR A 618 -10.38 12.80 19.87
N GLY A 619 -9.83 14.00 20.08
CA GLY A 619 -8.56 14.23 20.80
C GLY A 619 -7.34 13.52 20.18
N GLY A 620 -7.22 13.52 18.85
CA GLY A 620 -6.02 13.04 18.16
C GLY A 620 -4.85 14.03 18.20
N SER A 621 -3.68 13.62 17.73
CA SER A 621 -2.55 14.52 17.46
C SER A 621 -2.40 14.71 15.95
N SER A 622 -1.92 15.89 15.52
CA SER A 622 -1.50 16.12 14.14
C SER A 622 0.01 15.93 13.93
N ASP A 623 0.71 15.35 14.91
CA ASP A 623 2.06 14.85 14.74
C ASP A 623 2.07 13.72 13.71
N LEU A 624 3.05 13.72 12.81
CA LEU A 624 3.13 12.76 11.71
C LEU A 624 3.21 11.30 12.20
N LYS A 625 3.89 11.06 13.34
CA LYS A 625 3.99 9.72 13.95
C LYS A 625 2.64 9.17 14.44
N PHE A 626 1.67 10.05 14.68
CA PHE A 626 0.31 9.64 15.02
C PHE A 626 -0.55 9.51 13.77
N GLU A 627 -0.53 10.52 12.88
CA GLU A 627 -1.37 10.55 11.68
C GLU A 627 -1.05 9.39 10.72
N VAL A 628 0.23 9.08 10.46
CA VAL A 628 0.62 7.99 9.55
C VAL A 628 0.12 6.64 10.07
N HIS A 629 0.37 6.32 11.35
CA HIS A 629 -0.17 5.09 11.93
C HIS A 629 -1.69 5.08 11.92
N LYS A 630 -2.35 6.21 12.20
CA LYS A 630 -3.82 6.25 12.24
C LYS A 630 -4.47 6.06 10.87
N ILE A 631 -3.84 6.61 9.83
CA ILE A 631 -4.29 6.45 8.44
C ILE A 631 -4.18 4.98 8.00
N HIS A 632 -3.03 4.34 8.22
CA HIS A 632 -2.78 2.98 7.72
C HIS A 632 -3.36 1.89 8.62
N SER A 633 -3.51 2.13 9.93
CA SER A 633 -4.09 1.13 10.84
C SER A 633 -5.60 1.03 10.76
N ASN A 634 -6.24 1.92 10.00
CA ASN A 634 -7.70 1.98 9.84
C ASN A 634 -8.50 2.05 11.15
N PHE A 635 -7.86 2.30 12.31
CA PHE A 635 -8.57 2.55 13.55
C PHE A 635 -9.21 3.94 13.50
N ARG A 636 -10.40 4.10 12.90
CA ARG A 636 -11.21 5.29 13.12
C ARG A 636 -12.07 5.09 14.37
N PHE A 637 -12.14 6.11 15.21
CA PHE A 637 -12.70 6.02 16.55
C PHE A 637 -14.25 5.93 16.50
N VAL A 638 -14.83 4.76 16.82
CA VAL A 638 -16.30 4.63 17.01
C VAL A 638 -16.71 3.49 17.96
N ASN A 639 -17.45 3.90 19.00
CA ASN A 639 -18.44 3.31 19.92
C ASN A 639 -18.38 1.88 20.58
N ALA A 640 -18.18 1.92 21.91
CA ALA A 640 -18.93 1.40 23.08
C ALA A 640 -19.69 0.05 23.19
N GLU A 641 -20.02 -0.71 22.14
CA GLU A 641 -20.83 -1.92 22.33
C GLU A 641 -20.05 -3.24 22.27
N ASN A 642 -19.01 -3.39 23.11
CA ASN A 642 -18.38 -4.66 23.53
C ASN A 642 -18.10 -5.74 22.45
N ASP A 643 -18.14 -5.39 21.17
CA ASP A 643 -17.72 -6.20 20.05
C ASP A 643 -16.73 -5.36 19.24
N PHE A 644 -15.62 -5.96 18.88
CA PHE A 644 -14.57 -5.36 18.05
C PHE A 644 -15.07 -5.24 16.60
N ASP A 645 -16.18 -4.56 16.36
CA ASP A 645 -16.74 -4.42 15.02
C ASP A 645 -16.37 -3.05 14.45
N MET A 646 -15.58 -3.09 13.38
CA MET A 646 -14.97 -1.95 12.71
C MET A 646 -16.05 -1.17 11.95
N VAL A 647 -16.77 -0.28 12.61
CA VAL A 647 -17.80 0.51 11.91
C VAL A 647 -17.18 1.73 11.22
N GLY A 648 -16.65 1.43 10.04
CA GLY A 648 -16.06 2.29 9.02
C GLY A 648 -15.42 1.35 8.01
N ARG A 649 -16.24 0.82 7.09
CA ARG A 649 -15.98 -0.38 6.27
C ARG A 649 -14.82 -0.18 5.29
N ASN A 650 -13.59 -0.17 5.78
CA ASN A 650 -12.40 -0.11 4.94
C ASN A 650 -11.21 -0.90 5.50
N GLU A 651 -11.32 -2.22 5.54
CA GLU A 651 -10.28 -3.21 5.92
C GLU A 651 -8.98 -3.16 5.07
N PHE A 652 -8.71 -2.10 4.31
CA PHE A 652 -7.89 -2.18 3.10
C PHE A 652 -6.50 -1.55 3.24
N TYR A 653 -5.81 -1.79 4.35
CA TYR A 653 -4.36 -1.78 4.29
C TYR A 653 -3.92 -3.11 3.69
N SER A 654 -3.13 -3.06 2.62
CA SER A 654 -2.81 -4.23 1.79
C SER A 654 -1.99 -5.30 2.50
N ALA A 655 -1.41 -4.97 3.65
CA ALA A 655 -0.48 -5.79 4.39
C ALA A 655 -0.84 -5.87 5.89
N PRO A 656 -0.22 -6.78 6.66
CA PRO A 656 -0.39 -6.80 8.11
C PRO A 656 0.09 -5.47 8.71
N ILE A 657 -0.80 -4.69 9.32
CA ILE A 657 -0.42 -3.41 9.96
C ILE A 657 0.61 -3.58 11.09
N SER A 658 0.67 -4.78 11.68
CA SER A 658 1.66 -5.13 12.69
C SER A 658 3.06 -5.35 12.11
N ASP A 659 3.23 -5.49 10.80
CA ASP A 659 4.56 -5.56 10.21
C ASP A 659 5.16 -4.15 10.11
N CYS A 660 5.98 -3.82 11.10
CA CYS A 660 6.64 -2.53 11.22
C CYS A 660 7.72 -2.34 10.12
N ALA A 661 8.27 -3.42 9.57
CA ALA A 661 9.37 -3.37 8.62
C ALA A 661 8.95 -2.78 7.26
N GLN A 662 7.65 -2.72 6.98
CA GLN A 662 7.09 -2.03 5.82
C GLN A 662 7.38 -0.53 5.80
N CYS A 663 7.48 0.12 6.96
CA CYS A 663 7.71 1.56 7.06
C CYS A 663 9.06 1.89 7.69
N HIS A 664 9.61 1.00 8.51
CA HIS A 664 10.73 1.30 9.38
C HIS A 664 11.93 0.39 9.11
N ASP A 665 13.13 0.94 9.24
CA ASP A 665 14.34 0.15 9.48
C ASP A 665 14.43 -0.21 10.97
N ASP A 666 15.13 -1.29 11.32
CA ASP A 666 15.18 -1.84 12.69
C ASP A 666 15.52 -0.77 13.74
N ASN A 667 16.51 0.09 13.47
CA ASN A 667 16.93 1.12 14.42
C ASN A 667 15.91 2.26 14.60
N GLN A 668 14.87 2.34 13.76
CA GLN A 668 13.87 3.42 13.79
C GLN A 668 12.68 3.13 14.71
N ILE A 669 12.40 1.85 15.00
CA ILE A 669 11.33 1.43 15.93
C ILE A 669 11.83 1.17 17.35
N ASP A 670 13.14 1.23 17.58
CA ASP A 670 13.69 0.97 18.90
C ASP A 670 13.29 2.04 19.93
N LEU A 671 13.19 1.62 21.19
CA LEU A 671 12.81 2.46 22.31
C LEU A 671 14.01 2.70 23.24
N PRO A 672 14.20 3.94 23.74
CA PRO A 672 13.34 5.11 23.59
C PRO A 672 13.40 5.73 22.19
N LEU A 673 12.34 6.43 21.79
CA LEU A 673 12.24 7.08 20.48
C LEU A 673 13.32 8.16 20.32
N THR A 674 14.42 7.81 19.65
CA THR A 674 15.58 8.70 19.48
C THR A 674 15.32 9.80 18.46
N GLN A 675 14.51 9.51 17.45
CA GLN A 675 14.19 10.44 16.35
C GLN A 675 13.10 11.47 16.71
N ASN A 676 12.24 11.19 17.70
CA ASN A 676 11.21 12.14 18.14
C ASN A 676 10.81 11.90 19.61
N SER A 677 11.66 12.34 20.52
CA SER A 677 11.46 12.24 21.98
C SER A 677 10.54 13.32 22.55
N ARG A 678 9.98 14.21 21.72
CA ARG A 678 9.13 15.30 22.20
C ARG A 678 7.72 14.82 22.45
N ALA A 679 7.18 15.20 23.60
CA ALA A 679 5.76 15.09 23.89
C ALA A 679 4.96 15.91 22.88
N SER A 680 3.86 15.35 22.39
CA SER A 680 3.06 15.96 21.33
C SER A 680 1.79 16.57 21.90
N ILE A 681 1.33 17.65 21.27
CA ILE A 681 0.04 18.25 21.55
C ILE A 681 -1.05 17.30 21.06
N THR A 682 -2.02 17.02 21.93
CA THR A 682 -3.14 16.10 21.66
C THR A 682 -4.50 16.73 21.86
N ARG A 683 -4.58 17.88 22.53
CA ARG A 683 -5.80 18.69 22.61
C ARG A 683 -5.49 20.17 22.76
N ALA A 684 -6.21 21.00 22.00
CA ALA A 684 -6.22 22.46 22.16
C ALA A 684 -7.21 22.87 23.28
N PRO A 685 -7.00 24.01 23.97
CA PRO A 685 -7.95 24.48 24.97
C PRO A 685 -9.32 24.76 24.33
N THR A 686 -10.38 24.24 24.96
CA THR A 686 -11.76 24.52 24.56
C THR A 686 -12.17 25.90 25.02
N THR A 687 -12.31 26.87 24.10
CA THR A 687 -13.32 27.93 24.20
C THR A 687 -13.74 28.40 22.80
N SER A 688 -15.01 28.18 22.47
CA SER A 688 -15.87 28.96 21.56
C SER A 688 -15.26 29.54 20.28
N LEU A 689 -15.66 28.96 19.14
CA LEU A 689 -15.70 29.65 17.85
C LEU A 689 -16.48 30.97 17.96
N SER A 690 -15.82 32.13 17.80
CA SER A 690 -16.46 33.32 17.20
C SER A 690 -15.52 34.49 16.88
N ASP A 691 -14.30 34.58 17.42
CA ASP A 691 -13.50 35.82 17.31
C ASP A 691 -12.16 35.70 16.58
N GLY A 692 -11.78 34.51 16.11
CA GLY A 692 -10.72 34.36 15.10
C GLY A 692 -9.32 34.81 15.53
N ASN A 693 -9.03 34.90 16.84
CA ASN A 693 -7.72 35.32 17.34
C ASN A 693 -6.98 34.20 18.09
N ASN A 694 -5.71 34.03 17.72
CA ASN A 694 -4.60 33.26 18.30
C ASN A 694 -4.92 32.26 19.43
N LEU A 695 -4.72 30.98 19.13
CA LEU A 695 -4.68 29.89 20.11
C LEU A 695 -3.40 30.02 20.95
N VAL A 696 -3.56 30.42 22.22
CA VAL A 696 -2.44 30.54 23.17
C VAL A 696 -2.08 29.16 23.73
N ARG A 697 -0.77 28.89 23.85
CA ARG A 697 -0.15 27.64 24.36
C ARG A 697 -0.60 27.23 25.77
N ASP A 698 -1.04 28.18 26.60
CA ASP A 698 -1.28 28.03 28.04
C ASP A 698 -2.47 27.12 28.43
N GLY A 699 -3.16 26.52 27.45
CA GLY A 699 -4.21 25.52 27.69
C GLY A 699 -4.14 24.28 26.80
N ALA A 700 -3.03 24.07 26.07
CA ALA A 700 -2.82 22.84 25.31
C ALA A 700 -2.50 21.66 26.25
N VAL A 701 -2.96 20.47 25.84
CA VAL A 701 -2.69 19.22 26.55
C VAL A 701 -1.67 18.39 25.78
N TYR A 702 -0.75 17.79 26.50
CA TYR A 702 0.37 17.04 25.97
C TYR A 702 0.28 15.56 26.36
N THR A 703 0.78 14.71 25.46
CA THR A 703 0.96 13.27 25.69
C THR A 703 2.41 12.88 25.45
N SER A 704 2.94 12.00 26.28
CA SER A 704 4.31 11.51 26.18
C SER A 704 4.58 10.81 24.84
N PRO A 705 5.81 10.85 24.32
CA PRO A 705 6.11 10.47 22.93
C PRO A 705 5.82 8.99 22.62
N ILE A 706 6.15 8.05 23.51
CA ILE A 706 5.92 6.61 23.26
C ILE A 706 4.44 6.31 23.39
N ALA A 707 3.77 6.84 24.41
CA ALA A 707 2.33 6.72 24.57
C ALA A 707 1.57 7.22 23.35
N LEU A 708 1.96 8.36 22.77
CA LEU A 708 1.33 8.86 21.55
C LEU A 708 1.39 7.84 20.40
N VAL A 709 2.55 7.23 20.19
CA VAL A 709 2.74 6.21 19.15
C VAL A 709 1.93 4.95 19.45
N CYS A 710 1.93 4.45 20.68
CA CYS A 710 1.18 3.23 20.99
C CYS A 710 -0.34 3.45 20.91
N THR A 711 -0.82 4.62 21.33
CA THR A 711 -2.25 4.95 21.33
C THR A 711 -2.84 5.13 19.93
N SER A 712 -2.04 5.38 18.88
CA SER A 712 -2.56 5.48 17.53
C SER A 712 -3.22 4.18 17.06
N CYS A 713 -2.71 3.03 17.49
CA CYS A 713 -3.18 1.70 17.10
C CYS A 713 -3.86 0.93 18.24
N HIS A 714 -3.38 1.05 19.48
CA HIS A 714 -3.85 0.19 20.57
C HIS A 714 -5.05 0.73 21.36
N LEU A 715 -5.48 1.98 21.12
CA LEU A 715 -6.64 2.58 21.79
C LEU A 715 -7.66 3.12 20.77
N SER A 716 -8.95 2.94 21.10
CA SER A 716 -10.09 3.51 20.39
C SER A 716 -10.46 4.92 20.88
N VAL A 717 -9.67 5.51 21.77
CA VAL A 717 -9.84 6.87 22.27
C VAL A 717 -8.59 7.67 21.96
N GLY A 718 -8.76 8.86 21.38
CA GLY A 718 -7.62 9.73 21.10
C GLY A 718 -6.96 10.21 22.40
N PRO A 719 -5.62 10.33 22.41
CA PRO A 719 -4.83 10.63 23.60
C PRO A 719 -5.20 11.95 24.29
N GLY A 720 -5.73 12.93 23.54
CA GLY A 720 -6.21 14.20 24.05
C GLY A 720 -7.53 14.13 24.81
N LEU A 721 -8.24 13.00 24.75
CA LEU A 721 -9.44 12.75 25.55
C LEU A 721 -9.15 11.96 26.83
N ILE A 722 -7.90 11.57 27.06
CA ILE A 722 -7.48 10.80 28.23
C ILE A 722 -6.88 11.76 29.27
N GLY A 723 -7.43 11.73 30.47
CA GLY A 723 -6.94 12.47 31.62
C GLY A 723 -5.66 11.86 32.19
N SER A 724 -4.97 12.59 33.06
CA SER A 724 -3.77 12.09 33.74
C SER A 724 -4.05 10.87 34.65
N ASP A 725 -5.33 10.63 34.99
CA ASP A 725 -5.79 9.47 35.75
C ASP A 725 -6.18 8.28 34.86
N GLY A 726 -5.96 8.38 33.55
CA GLY A 726 -6.29 7.35 32.57
C GLY A 726 -7.78 7.21 32.28
N LYS A 727 -8.61 8.18 32.68
CA LYS A 727 -10.05 8.20 32.39
C LYS A 727 -10.38 9.17 31.27
N VAL A 728 -11.57 9.02 30.69
CA VAL A 728 -12.09 10.02 29.75
C VAL A 728 -12.23 11.37 30.44
N VAL A 729 -11.73 12.42 29.81
CA VAL A 729 -11.90 13.79 30.31
C VAL A 729 -13.37 14.19 30.20
N LEU A 730 -13.87 14.80 31.27
CA LEU A 730 -15.23 15.34 31.34
C LEU A 730 -15.22 16.83 30.99
N ASP A 731 -16.35 17.33 30.49
CA ASP A 731 -16.57 18.76 30.31
C ASP A 731 -16.75 19.49 31.67
N ALA A 732 -16.94 20.81 31.61
CA ALA A 732 -17.11 21.64 32.80
C ALA A 732 -18.38 21.31 33.62
N ASP A 733 -19.36 20.67 32.99
CA ASP A 733 -20.62 20.25 33.59
C ASP A 733 -20.57 18.79 34.10
N GLY A 734 -19.44 18.11 33.93
CA GLY A 734 -19.22 16.73 34.36
C GLY A 734 -19.75 15.68 33.39
N ASN A 735 -20.10 16.06 32.16
CA ASN A 735 -20.52 15.11 31.13
C ASN A 735 -19.31 14.57 30.36
N THR A 736 -19.45 13.35 29.85
CA THR A 736 -18.48 12.77 28.94
C THR A 736 -18.41 13.58 27.66
N LEU A 737 -17.19 13.88 27.19
CA LEU A 737 -16.99 14.49 25.88
C LEU A 737 -17.61 13.60 24.80
N LEU A 738 -18.29 14.24 23.85
CA LEU A 738 -18.88 13.52 22.74
C LEU A 738 -17.90 13.43 21.57
N THR A 739 -17.97 12.31 20.87
CA THR A 739 -17.31 12.09 19.59
C THR A 739 -18.36 11.87 18.52
N ARG A 740 -17.99 12.06 17.27
CA ARG A 740 -18.84 11.68 16.14
C ARG A 740 -19.15 10.19 16.18
N ASP A 741 -20.43 9.88 16.05
CA ASP A 741 -20.94 8.57 15.70
C ASP A 741 -20.73 8.36 14.19
N LEU A 742 -19.89 7.40 13.85
CA LEU A 742 -19.66 6.93 12.49
C LEU A 742 -20.41 5.62 12.20
N SER A 743 -21.18 5.10 13.16
CA SER A 743 -21.92 3.84 13.03
C SER A 743 -23.34 4.00 12.49
N SER A 744 -23.87 5.23 12.44
CA SER A 744 -25.25 5.47 12.03
C SER A 744 -25.39 5.62 10.50
N ASN A 745 -25.93 4.58 9.85
CA ASN A 745 -26.17 4.50 8.41
C ASN A 745 -27.39 5.33 7.90
N GLY A 746 -27.59 6.56 8.39
CA GLY A 746 -28.79 7.36 8.13
C GLY A 746 -28.74 8.24 6.86
N PRO A 747 -29.73 8.18 5.95
CA PRO A 747 -29.81 9.12 4.82
C PRO A 747 -30.43 10.45 5.30
N GLY A 748 -29.60 11.46 5.57
CA GLY A 748 -30.08 12.82 5.81
C GLY A 748 -29.17 13.66 6.71
N TYR A 749 -28.08 14.20 6.16
CA TYR A 749 -27.18 15.11 6.89
C TYR A 749 -26.85 16.36 6.07
N ASP A 750 -27.87 17.19 5.81
CA ASP A 750 -27.76 18.38 4.96
C ASP A 750 -26.99 19.57 5.61
N ASN A 751 -26.50 19.42 6.85
CA ASN A 751 -25.99 20.55 7.65
C ASN A 751 -24.63 20.33 8.34
N GLY A 752 -23.93 19.21 8.13
CA GLY A 752 -22.61 18.96 8.75
C GLY A 752 -22.62 18.63 10.25
N GLU A 753 -23.77 18.43 10.88
CA GLU A 753 -23.88 17.92 12.25
C GLU A 753 -24.00 16.39 12.24
N PHE A 754 -22.89 15.71 12.51
CA PHE A 754 -22.91 14.26 12.74
C PHE A 754 -23.49 13.95 14.12
N PRO A 755 -24.26 12.84 14.30
CA PRO A 755 -24.69 12.41 15.62
C PRO A 755 -23.47 12.24 16.54
N GLN A 756 -23.62 12.64 17.80
CA GLN A 756 -22.53 12.66 18.76
C GLN A 756 -22.78 11.57 19.81
N VAL A 757 -21.82 10.67 20.02
CA VAL A 757 -21.86 9.60 21.03
C VAL A 757 -20.86 9.88 22.15
N PRO A 758 -21.17 9.52 23.41
CA PRO A 758 -20.22 9.63 24.51
C PRO A 758 -18.96 8.80 24.25
N VAL A 759 -17.79 9.41 24.48
CA VAL A 759 -16.51 8.70 24.43
C VAL A 759 -16.44 7.70 25.59
N THR A 760 -16.16 6.43 25.30
CA THR A 760 -16.04 5.39 26.33
C THR A 760 -14.69 4.70 26.24
N ILE A 761 -14.21 4.17 27.36
CA ILE A 761 -13.01 3.33 27.45
C ILE A 761 -13.49 1.95 27.90
N THR A 762 -13.19 0.92 27.13
CA THR A 762 -13.53 -0.46 27.49
C THR A 762 -12.71 -0.92 28.71
N ALA A 763 -13.14 -2.00 29.37
CA ALA A 763 -12.37 -2.55 30.49
C ALA A 763 -10.94 -2.99 30.06
N ALA A 764 -10.79 -3.49 28.83
CA ALA A 764 -9.51 -3.88 28.27
C ALA A 764 -8.60 -2.67 28.05
N GLU A 765 -9.11 -1.61 27.43
CA GLU A 765 -8.38 -0.36 27.23
C GLU A 765 -8.03 0.32 28.56
N GLN A 766 -8.92 0.29 29.55
CA GLN A 766 -8.63 0.83 30.87
C GLN A 766 -7.49 0.07 31.54
N SER A 767 -7.45 -1.26 31.40
CA SER A 767 -6.34 -2.08 31.88
C SER A 767 -5.03 -1.72 31.17
N MET A 768 -5.08 -1.48 29.86
CA MET A 768 -3.93 -1.07 29.07
C MET A 768 -3.43 0.33 29.46
N LEU A 769 -4.33 1.29 29.63
CA LEU A 769 -4.00 2.64 30.12
C LEU A 769 -3.37 2.60 31.51
N ASN A 770 -3.91 1.78 32.42
CA ASN A 770 -3.31 1.58 33.73
C ASN A 770 -1.90 1.00 33.62
N HIS A 771 -1.67 0.04 32.72
CA HIS A 771 -0.33 -0.48 32.45
C HIS A 771 0.61 0.61 31.92
N MET A 772 0.19 1.37 30.90
CA MET A 772 0.99 2.45 30.31
C MET A 772 1.38 3.51 31.35
N ILE A 773 0.42 3.95 32.19
CA ILE A 773 0.65 5.01 33.19
C ILE A 773 1.45 4.48 34.38
N LEU A 774 0.99 3.39 35.01
CA LEU A 774 1.55 2.93 36.28
C LEU A 774 2.86 2.17 36.12
N SER A 775 3.00 1.40 35.04
CA SER A 775 4.20 0.58 34.78
C SER A 775 5.11 1.25 33.76
N GLY A 776 4.54 1.87 32.72
CA GLY A 776 5.30 2.51 31.65
C GLY A 776 5.69 3.96 31.92
N GLY A 777 5.10 4.65 32.91
CA GLY A 777 5.35 6.08 33.15
C GLY A 777 4.82 7.00 32.04
N ALA A 778 3.87 6.51 31.23
CA ALA A 778 3.19 7.29 30.21
C ALA A 778 2.44 8.46 30.84
N VAL A 779 2.46 9.60 30.16
CA VAL A 779 1.77 10.82 30.60
C VAL A 779 0.72 11.20 29.58
N PHE A 780 -0.51 11.29 30.04
CA PHE A 780 -1.64 11.88 29.33
C PHE A 780 -2.09 13.12 30.08
N GLY A 781 -2.78 14.05 29.42
CA GLY A 781 -3.40 15.16 30.13
C GLY A 781 -2.44 16.25 30.65
N ALA A 782 -1.16 16.24 30.32
CA ALA A 782 -0.19 17.20 30.86
C ALA A 782 -0.44 18.62 30.36
N THR A 783 -0.23 19.63 31.19
CA THR A 783 -0.44 21.04 30.81
C THR A 783 0.79 21.68 30.15
N SER A 784 1.89 20.95 30.05
CA SER A 784 3.10 21.38 29.34
C SER A 784 3.88 20.19 28.76
N ALA A 785 4.59 20.42 27.66
CA ALA A 785 5.48 19.41 27.07
C ALA A 785 6.54 18.91 28.07
N ALA A 786 7.05 19.78 28.94
CA ALA A 786 8.06 19.44 29.94
C ALA A 786 7.56 18.41 30.96
N GLN A 787 6.28 18.43 31.32
CA GLN A 787 5.67 17.45 32.22
C GLN A 787 5.48 16.07 31.57
N ALA A 788 5.39 16.01 30.24
CA ALA A 788 5.16 14.78 29.49
C ALA A 788 6.43 14.21 28.82
N THR A 789 7.58 14.89 28.94
CA THR A 789 8.83 14.47 28.30
C THR A 789 9.72 13.70 29.28
N GLY A 790 10.30 12.58 28.84
CA GLY A 790 11.31 11.84 29.60
C GLY A 790 10.81 11.08 30.83
N THR A 791 9.50 10.88 30.94
CA THR A 791 8.86 10.17 32.08
C THR A 791 8.70 8.67 31.84
N GLU A 792 8.82 8.23 30.59
CA GLU A 792 8.51 6.87 30.18
C GLU A 792 9.67 5.89 30.45
N SER A 793 9.32 4.70 30.90
CA SER A 793 10.21 3.55 31.10
C SER A 793 9.87 2.37 30.17
N CYS A 794 9.08 2.62 29.12
CA CYS A 794 8.63 1.61 28.16
C CYS A 794 9.78 0.81 27.53
N SER A 795 10.92 1.46 27.30
CA SER A 795 12.13 0.84 26.72
C SER A 795 12.71 -0.28 27.58
N THR A 796 12.35 -0.38 28.86
CA THR A 796 12.82 -1.48 29.73
C THR A 796 12.27 -2.85 29.31
N CYS A 797 11.09 -2.87 28.69
CA CYS A 797 10.40 -4.09 28.31
C CYS A 797 10.15 -4.19 26.80
N HIS A 798 10.00 -3.05 26.12
CA HIS A 798 9.54 -2.95 24.74
C HIS A 798 10.61 -2.49 23.74
N SER A 799 11.84 -2.22 24.16
CA SER A 799 12.95 -2.03 23.21
C SER A 799 13.25 -3.31 22.43
N ILE A 800 13.91 -3.17 21.29
CA ILE A 800 14.31 -4.32 20.46
C ILE A 800 15.16 -5.29 21.29
N GLY A 801 14.89 -6.59 21.15
CA GLY A 801 15.60 -7.64 21.86
C GLY A 801 15.16 -7.85 23.31
N SER A 802 14.37 -6.96 23.90
CA SER A 802 13.77 -7.14 25.23
C SER A 802 12.74 -8.27 25.26
N ALA A 803 12.34 -8.74 26.45
CA ALA A 803 11.43 -9.88 26.59
C ALA A 803 10.07 -9.69 25.89
N SER A 804 9.61 -8.45 25.81
CA SER A 804 8.38 -8.04 25.09
C SER A 804 8.69 -6.90 24.12
N GLY A 805 9.88 -6.95 23.52
CA GLY A 805 10.32 -5.98 22.52
C GLY A 805 9.34 -5.87 21.36
N VAL A 806 9.23 -4.68 20.76
CA VAL A 806 8.36 -4.43 19.60
C VAL A 806 8.62 -5.46 18.49
N ASP A 807 9.88 -5.85 18.30
CA ASP A 807 10.35 -6.90 17.38
C ASP A 807 9.78 -8.31 17.63
N LYS A 808 9.35 -8.60 18.87
CA LYS A 808 8.85 -9.92 19.26
C LYS A 808 7.33 -9.99 19.34
N VAL A 809 6.69 -8.86 19.64
CA VAL A 809 5.23 -8.79 19.82
C VAL A 809 4.50 -8.37 18.55
N HIS A 810 5.22 -7.81 17.58
CA HIS A 810 4.73 -7.48 16.25
C HIS A 810 5.49 -8.33 15.20
N GLY A 811 4.76 -8.89 14.23
CA GLY A 811 5.26 -9.96 13.36
C GLY A 811 6.35 -9.52 12.38
N GLN A 812 7.26 -10.46 12.10
CA GLN A 812 8.25 -10.52 11.01
C GLN A 812 9.19 -9.32 10.82
N ILE A 813 10.04 -9.07 11.81
CA ILE A 813 11.42 -8.64 11.50
C ILE A 813 12.20 -9.94 11.18
N HIS A 814 12.25 -10.33 9.91
CA HIS A 814 13.03 -11.49 9.46
C HIS A 814 14.22 -11.05 8.61
#